data_AF-A0AAJ0BFF4-F1
#
_entry.id   AF-A0AAJ0BFF4-F1
#
_cell.length_a   1.000
_cell.length_b   1.000
_cell.length_c   1.000
_cell.angle_alpha   90.00
_cell.angle_beta   90.00
_cell.angle_gamma   90.00
#
_symmetry.space_group_name_H-M   'P 1'
#
loop_
_entity.id
_entity.type
_entity.pdbx_description
1 polymer ?
#
loop_
_entity_poly.entity_id
_entity_poly.type
_entity_poly.pdbx_seq_one_letter_code
_entity_poly.pdbx_strand_id
1 'polypeptide(L)'
;MLTDPMLDWVLVGLQNGDICAYDLDRERPSLFRLPNFWRERDPNARTVTLLGMQLHPRDIGKLLITYSHGAVIYSFKQNAPTGFFEYQVPADAPGGNSEGVGTVRKPRLTHAVWHPTGTFVLTAHVDGSLVFWDPKDGRIVAARSIYDTSINQPSLKANPPRPVFPFIKIAWCCKENPDDTALLVAGGHARDDADNWITFLELGPTPVYATSSWEILTKHFDGKRRLTLQTPPGAQVLDFCLIPRLTPHFAGNQDPIAIIARLSSGELVTMSFPSGYPISPTNMLHPSLSFVHPFVQKIAVSTLNRDRWLGMVEKRNQGEPLVRGGAEATRRRRWYDWRNIIQVAHADSIVRIWDVGYDDEIENSSQLQVDVARALNRYENVDITALDMAEMTGEFAAGTKTGEVVVFRWGGNKVFGRDDAPSTSGNPGGITDISTRAEPSLKEGLQPFILYEMMQGPIGVVSVSNVGFVAVGSEGGFFSITDLRGPSIIYHASTAEFTKQEKRSSLFKGHSSSSTSDFPTVIEFGVMTLDGDNYSSIACFVGTNQGKVATFKLLPGADGYSVKFVGAVSFNDKVISLCPINADNGYPASATGPAVAGLREGRQVHGILVAVTQTEIRLFKPAAAKGASKSFDDQLCDAATVTEIPQYGFAIVALFGDRTTRSYTIPGLKEIGRKTLPALDASRTMAASITKTGDVFGWTGPSEIAILPVWGTGKPLENSKDVLVNPELVTPPRPTISNFQWISGTQYVSPTDLDLLIGGADRPPSKRMIAATAAEQRSARPGGGSARAGSSSQEGWGDYLSRQIAERTEKLGVMGESVDNLQQASSGWADDVGKYVKKQQRGGLF
;
A
#
# COMPACT_ATOMS: atom_id res chain seq x y z
N MET A 1 14.71 19.38 0.19
CA MET A 1 14.78 19.69 -1.26
C MET A 1 13.41 20.18 -1.70
N LEU A 2 13.32 20.92 -2.81
CA LEU A 2 12.07 21.43 -3.38
C LEU A 2 12.12 21.34 -4.90
N THR A 3 11.04 20.87 -5.50
CA THR A 3 10.84 20.70 -6.95
C THR A 3 9.45 21.17 -7.35
N ASP A 4 9.27 21.49 -8.62
CA ASP A 4 7.97 21.79 -9.24
C ASP A 4 7.90 21.06 -10.59
N PRO A 5 6.78 20.40 -10.95
CA PRO A 5 6.66 19.65 -12.19
C PRO A 5 6.97 20.43 -13.47
N MET A 6 6.91 21.77 -13.42
CA MET A 6 7.15 22.63 -14.57
C MET A 6 8.53 23.29 -14.59
N LEU A 7 9.41 22.97 -13.64
CA LEU A 7 10.73 23.56 -13.53
C LEU A 7 11.83 22.52 -13.70
N ASP A 8 12.92 22.91 -14.37
CA ASP A 8 14.15 22.12 -14.50
C ASP A 8 15.03 22.18 -13.24
N TRP A 9 14.57 22.80 -12.15
CA TRP A 9 15.38 23.12 -10.98
C TRP A 9 14.99 22.33 -9.75
N VAL A 10 15.99 21.82 -9.03
CA VAL A 10 15.85 21.41 -7.62
C VAL A 10 16.51 22.47 -6.75
N LEU A 11 15.75 22.99 -5.78
CA LEU A 11 16.34 23.77 -4.70
C LEU A 11 16.74 22.84 -3.55
N VAL A 12 18.00 22.91 -3.16
CA VAL A 12 18.61 22.04 -2.15
C VAL A 12 19.01 22.89 -0.95
N GLY A 13 18.36 22.62 0.17
CA GLY A 13 18.69 23.23 1.46
C GLY A 13 19.85 22.49 2.12
N LEU A 14 20.81 23.25 2.65
CA LEU A 14 22.00 22.72 3.33
C LEU A 14 21.85 22.82 4.86
N GLN A 15 22.61 22.01 5.60
CA GLN A 15 22.55 21.97 7.07
C GLN A 15 22.91 23.32 7.72
N ASN A 16 23.75 24.13 7.08
CA ASN A 16 24.11 25.47 7.56
C ASN A 16 23.00 26.52 7.37
N GLY A 17 21.93 26.16 6.64
CA GLY A 17 20.77 26.98 6.32
C GLY A 17 20.85 27.72 4.98
N ASP A 18 21.90 27.51 4.20
CA ASP A 18 22.01 28.02 2.83
C ASP A 18 21.15 27.19 1.88
N ILE A 19 20.82 27.76 0.72
CA ILE A 19 20.08 27.08 -0.35
C ILE A 19 20.88 27.18 -1.63
N CYS A 20 21.03 26.06 -2.34
CA CYS A 20 21.64 26.00 -3.67
C CYS A 20 20.61 25.51 -4.69
N ALA A 21 20.88 25.71 -5.98
CA ALA A 21 20.07 25.15 -7.06
C ALA A 21 20.84 24.10 -7.88
N TYR A 22 20.15 23.06 -8.32
CA TYR A 22 20.66 22.04 -9.23
C TYR A 22 19.77 21.96 -10.47
N ASP A 23 20.39 21.98 -11.65
CA ASP A 23 19.73 21.86 -12.95
C ASP A 23 19.52 20.38 -13.28
N LEU A 24 18.27 19.92 -13.30
CA LEU A 24 17.88 18.55 -13.62
C LEU A 24 18.07 18.23 -15.10
N ASP A 25 17.84 19.19 -15.99
CA ASP A 25 17.93 18.95 -17.43
C ASP A 25 19.39 18.88 -17.89
N ARG A 26 20.25 19.73 -17.32
CA ARG A 26 21.70 19.80 -17.63
C ARG A 26 22.59 19.01 -16.66
N GLU A 27 22.00 18.39 -15.64
CA GLU A 27 22.67 17.55 -14.64
C GLU A 27 23.89 18.23 -14.00
N ARG A 28 23.72 19.50 -13.59
CA ARG A 28 24.81 20.31 -13.02
C ARG A 28 24.33 21.26 -11.91
N PRO A 29 25.17 21.58 -10.92
CA PRO A 29 24.86 22.63 -9.95
C PRO A 29 24.83 24.00 -10.64
N SER A 30 23.96 24.89 -10.15
CA SER A 30 24.01 26.31 -10.49
C SER A 30 24.98 27.07 -9.57
N LEU A 31 25.45 28.22 -10.04
CA LEU A 31 26.14 29.23 -9.21
C LEU A 31 25.18 29.96 -8.26
N PHE A 32 23.86 29.84 -8.49
CA PHE A 32 22.84 30.42 -7.63
C PHE A 32 22.91 29.83 -6.21
N ARG A 33 23.10 30.71 -5.23
CA ARG A 33 23.16 30.36 -3.82
C ARG A 33 22.49 31.45 -2.99
N LEU A 34 21.63 31.04 -2.06
CA LEU A 34 21.03 31.91 -1.07
C LEU A 34 21.69 31.67 0.29
N PRO A 35 22.11 32.72 0.99
CA PRO A 35 22.63 32.60 2.34
C PRO A 35 21.52 32.28 3.34
N ASN A 36 21.92 31.94 4.56
CA ASN A 36 20.99 31.87 5.68
C ASN A 36 20.47 33.28 6.07
N PHE A 37 19.39 33.72 5.44
CA PHE A 37 18.80 35.05 5.65
C PHE A 37 18.40 35.34 7.10
N TRP A 38 18.07 34.31 7.89
CA TRP A 38 17.72 34.52 9.30
C TRP A 38 18.95 34.88 10.14
N ARG A 39 20.10 34.26 9.84
CA ARG A 39 21.36 34.59 10.50
C ARG A 39 21.88 35.98 10.10
N GLU A 40 21.63 36.39 8.86
CA GLU A 40 21.95 37.75 8.41
C GLU A 40 21.11 38.80 9.15
N ARG A 41 19.81 38.51 9.37
CA ARG A 41 18.91 39.37 10.14
C ARG A 41 19.23 39.41 11.63
N ASP A 42 19.52 38.26 12.23
CA ASP A 42 19.87 38.12 13.65
C ASP A 42 21.14 37.28 13.83
N PRO A 43 22.32 37.93 13.87
CA PRO A 43 23.60 37.24 14.06
C PRO A 43 23.72 36.52 15.42
N ASN A 44 22.90 36.89 16.40
CA ASN A 44 22.88 36.25 17.72
C ASN A 44 22.05 34.96 17.73
N ALA A 45 21.25 34.72 16.69
CA ALA A 45 20.46 33.50 16.55
C ALA A 45 21.38 32.28 16.38
N ARG A 46 21.60 31.55 17.48
CA ARG A 46 22.35 30.29 17.47
C ARG A 46 21.48 29.16 16.92
N THR A 47 22.11 28.18 16.27
CA THR A 47 21.43 26.94 15.81
C THR A 47 20.22 27.19 14.89
N VAL A 48 20.28 28.20 14.03
CA VAL A 48 19.30 28.39 12.96
C VAL A 48 19.45 27.26 11.94
N THR A 49 18.44 26.40 11.85
CA THR A 49 18.37 25.29 10.90
C THR A 49 17.28 25.55 9.88
N LEU A 50 17.52 25.13 8.63
CA LEU A 50 16.52 25.16 7.57
C LEU A 50 15.62 23.93 7.70
N LEU A 51 14.31 24.14 7.78
CA LEU A 51 13.30 23.12 7.98
C LEU A 51 12.52 22.79 6.71
N GLY A 52 12.34 23.76 5.82
CA GLY A 52 11.53 23.56 4.61
C GLY A 52 11.62 24.73 3.64
N MET A 53 11.14 24.48 2.43
CA MET A 53 11.04 25.46 1.36
C MET A 53 9.76 25.20 0.56
N GLN A 54 9.09 26.25 0.08
CA GLN A 54 7.92 26.11 -0.78
C GLN A 54 7.81 27.28 -1.77
N LEU A 55 7.65 26.99 -3.06
CA LEU A 55 7.36 28.03 -4.06
C LEU A 55 5.94 28.56 -3.85
N HIS A 56 5.75 29.85 -4.11
CA HIS A 56 4.42 30.45 -4.03
C HIS A 56 3.49 29.82 -5.09
N PRO A 57 2.28 29.33 -4.73
CA PRO A 57 1.47 28.46 -5.60
C PRO A 57 1.06 29.06 -6.95
N ARG A 58 1.04 30.40 -7.04
CA ARG A 58 0.66 31.15 -8.25
C ARG A 58 1.76 32.05 -8.84
N ASP A 59 2.94 32.09 -8.21
CA ASP A 59 4.05 32.98 -8.60
C ASP A 59 5.38 32.27 -8.31
N ILE A 60 6.00 31.69 -9.33
CA ILE A 60 7.28 30.98 -9.17
C ILE A 60 8.45 31.92 -8.82
N GLY A 61 8.26 33.24 -8.94
CA GLY A 61 9.25 34.24 -8.56
C GLY A 61 9.39 34.45 -7.05
N LYS A 62 8.62 33.73 -6.21
CA LYS A 62 8.68 33.82 -4.75
C LYS A 62 8.89 32.45 -4.10
N LEU A 63 9.79 32.42 -3.13
CA LEU A 63 10.14 31.25 -2.33
C LEU A 63 9.86 31.53 -0.85
N LEU A 64 9.06 30.70 -0.21
CA LEU A 64 8.93 30.66 1.25
C LEU A 64 10.03 29.74 1.79
N ILE A 65 10.82 30.26 2.72
CA ILE A 65 11.95 29.58 3.36
C ILE A 65 11.63 29.47 4.87
N THR A 66 11.65 28.26 5.39
CA THR A 66 11.27 27.96 6.77
C THR A 66 12.53 27.68 7.58
N TYR A 67 12.88 28.55 8.52
CA TYR A 67 13.95 28.32 9.49
C TYR A 67 13.37 27.99 10.87
N SER A 68 14.15 27.36 11.76
CA SER A 68 13.71 27.03 13.12
C SER A 68 13.25 28.22 13.97
N HIS A 69 13.64 29.43 13.61
CA HIS A 69 13.32 30.66 14.34
C HIS A 69 12.15 31.45 13.71
N GLY A 70 11.81 31.19 12.46
CA GLY A 70 10.79 31.90 11.71
C GLY A 70 10.88 31.65 10.21
N ALA A 71 10.00 32.27 9.43
CA ALA A 71 9.91 32.07 7.99
C ALA A 71 10.26 33.34 7.21
N VAL A 72 10.79 33.17 5.99
CA VAL A 72 11.24 34.26 5.11
C VAL A 72 10.59 34.09 3.74
N ILE A 73 10.09 35.16 3.15
CA ILE A 73 9.78 35.17 1.72
C ILE A 73 10.95 35.79 0.99
N TYR A 74 11.48 35.06 0.01
CA TYR A 74 12.52 35.50 -0.90
C TYR A 74 11.93 35.75 -2.29
N SER A 75 12.30 36.86 -2.92
CA SER A 75 11.95 37.16 -4.30
C SER A 75 13.16 36.92 -5.21
N PHE A 76 13.04 36.00 -6.16
CA PHE A 76 14.07 35.76 -7.18
C PHE A 76 14.32 37.01 -8.03
N LYS A 77 13.24 37.75 -8.33
CA LYS A 77 13.32 38.96 -9.15
C LYS A 77 14.10 40.08 -8.46
N GLN A 78 13.85 40.31 -7.17
CA GLN A 78 14.53 41.35 -6.40
C GLN A 78 15.89 40.88 -5.86
N ASN A 79 16.19 39.58 -5.98
CA ASN A 79 17.35 38.94 -5.39
C ASN A 79 17.50 39.27 -3.87
N ALA A 80 16.37 39.34 -3.16
CA ALA A 80 16.33 39.82 -1.78
C ALA A 80 15.17 39.19 -0.99
N PRO A 81 15.31 39.06 0.35
CA PRO A 81 14.20 38.73 1.23
C PRO A 81 13.20 39.90 1.28
N THR A 82 11.92 39.62 1.05
CA THR A 82 10.85 40.63 1.01
C THR A 82 9.94 40.60 2.24
N GLY A 83 10.06 39.59 3.10
CA GLY A 83 9.24 39.49 4.32
C GLY A 83 9.82 38.49 5.31
N PHE A 84 9.68 38.78 6.61
CA PHE A 84 10.10 37.93 7.72
C PHE A 84 8.93 37.73 8.68
N PHE A 85 8.66 36.48 9.05
CA PHE A 85 7.60 36.10 9.99
C PHE A 85 8.22 35.51 11.25
N GLU A 86 8.05 36.20 12.37
CA GLU A 86 8.54 35.79 13.68
C GLU A 86 7.40 35.84 14.69
N TYR A 87 6.94 34.67 15.14
CA TYR A 87 5.87 34.59 16.10
C TYR A 87 6.36 34.92 17.51
N GLN A 88 5.73 35.92 18.12
CA GLN A 88 5.95 36.27 19.52
C GLN A 88 4.61 36.18 20.25
N VAL A 89 4.60 35.41 21.34
CA VAL A 89 3.45 35.29 22.21
C VAL A 89 3.64 36.28 23.36
N PRO A 90 2.75 37.27 23.52
CA PRO A 90 2.81 38.20 24.64
C PRO A 90 2.73 37.50 26.00
N ALA A 91 3.15 38.20 27.05
CA ALA A 91 2.82 37.77 28.41
C ALA A 91 1.30 37.68 28.58
N ASP A 92 0.86 36.73 29.40
CA ASP A 92 -0.54 36.44 29.73
C ASP A 92 -1.39 35.87 28.58
N ALA A 93 -0.85 35.78 27.36
CA ALA A 93 -1.48 35.01 26.28
C ALA A 93 -1.22 33.51 26.49
N PRO A 94 -2.15 32.60 26.17
CA PRO A 94 -1.94 31.17 26.42
C PRO A 94 -0.85 30.58 25.48
N GLY A 95 -0.78 30.98 24.22
CA GLY A 95 0.00 30.25 23.22
C GLY A 95 -0.58 28.86 22.95
N GLY A 96 0.16 28.00 22.25
CA GLY A 96 -0.39 26.72 21.78
C GLY A 96 -0.63 25.69 22.89
N ASN A 97 0.18 25.72 23.95
CA ASN A 97 0.17 24.73 25.04
C ASN A 97 -0.03 25.32 26.44
N SER A 98 -0.23 26.64 26.58
CA SER A 98 -0.37 27.34 27.87
C SER A 98 0.82 27.17 28.83
N GLU A 99 2.02 26.88 28.32
CA GLU A 99 3.24 26.77 29.12
C GLU A 99 3.99 28.11 29.20
N GLY A 100 4.42 28.52 30.39
CA GLY A 100 5.25 29.73 30.56
C GLY A 100 4.54 31.06 30.29
N VAL A 101 3.21 31.10 30.46
CA VAL A 101 2.31 32.21 30.10
C VAL A 101 2.74 33.58 30.67
N GLY A 102 3.34 33.64 31.85
CA GLY A 102 3.73 34.90 32.51
C GLY A 102 4.90 35.66 31.87
N THR A 103 5.43 35.22 30.72
CA THR A 103 6.55 35.87 30.02
C THR A 103 6.30 35.92 28.52
N VAL A 104 6.98 36.83 27.82
CA VAL A 104 7.00 36.86 26.35
C VAL A 104 7.75 35.63 25.84
N ARG A 105 7.10 34.87 24.95
CA ARG A 105 7.65 33.62 24.40
C ARG A 105 7.83 33.72 22.89
N LYS A 106 8.84 33.01 22.37
CA LYS A 106 9.14 32.89 20.93
C LYS A 106 9.25 31.42 20.54
N PRO A 107 8.11 30.71 20.42
CA PRO A 107 8.14 29.28 20.16
C PRO A 107 8.75 28.99 18.78
N ARG A 108 9.67 28.02 18.74
CA ARG A 108 10.38 27.61 17.51
C ARG A 108 9.40 27.16 16.44
N LEU A 109 9.75 27.47 15.19
CA LEU A 109 9.00 27.05 14.02
C LEU A 109 9.28 25.57 13.72
N THR A 110 8.29 24.86 13.19
CA THR A 110 8.39 23.48 12.71
C THR A 110 8.04 23.37 11.23
N HIS A 111 6.99 24.06 10.79
CA HIS A 111 6.51 24.05 9.42
C HIS A 111 6.08 25.45 8.99
N ALA A 112 6.19 25.74 7.70
CA ALA A 112 5.45 26.85 7.10
C ALA A 112 4.94 26.45 5.72
N VAL A 113 3.71 26.86 5.40
CA VAL A 113 3.04 26.51 4.15
C VAL A 113 2.25 27.70 3.59
N TRP A 114 2.19 27.81 2.27
CA TRP A 114 1.35 28.75 1.55
C TRP A 114 -0.11 28.33 1.58
N HIS A 115 -1.00 29.32 1.72
CA HIS A 115 -2.38 29.19 1.27
C HIS A 115 -2.39 28.85 -0.23
N PRO A 116 -3.30 27.99 -0.73
CA PRO A 116 -3.36 27.60 -2.15
C PRO A 116 -3.39 28.77 -3.13
N THR A 117 -3.99 29.90 -2.77
CA THR A 117 -4.00 31.11 -3.64
C THR A 117 -2.84 32.07 -3.41
N GLY A 118 -1.97 31.79 -2.43
CA GLY A 118 -0.84 32.63 -2.05
C GLY A 118 -1.22 33.84 -1.18
N THR A 119 -2.50 33.99 -0.83
CA THR A 119 -3.01 35.12 -0.04
C THR A 119 -2.50 35.14 1.41
N PHE A 120 -2.23 33.97 1.99
CA PHE A 120 -1.77 33.83 3.38
C PHE A 120 -0.60 32.84 3.48
N VAL A 121 0.15 32.96 4.57
CA VAL A 121 1.16 31.98 5.00
C VAL A 121 0.73 31.42 6.35
N LEU A 122 0.83 30.11 6.54
CA LEU A 122 0.67 29.46 7.83
C LEU A 122 2.04 29.07 8.38
N THR A 123 2.31 29.38 9.63
CA THR A 123 3.46 28.88 10.39
C THR A 123 3.00 28.01 11.55
N ALA A 124 3.66 26.88 11.79
CA ALA A 124 3.33 25.95 12.86
C ALA A 124 4.50 25.79 13.84
N HIS A 125 4.24 25.87 15.14
CA HIS A 125 5.27 26.02 16.16
C HIS A 125 5.32 24.84 17.14
N VAL A 126 6.46 24.67 17.82
CA VAL A 126 6.71 23.55 18.76
C VAL A 126 5.75 23.50 19.95
N ASP A 127 5.13 24.64 20.30
CA ASP A 127 4.13 24.73 21.37
C ASP A 127 2.73 24.33 20.91
N GLY A 128 2.54 23.91 19.64
CA GLY A 128 1.23 23.58 19.08
C GLY A 128 0.49 24.76 18.45
N SER A 129 1.12 25.93 18.33
CA SER A 129 0.52 27.09 17.67
C SER A 129 0.52 26.96 16.15
N LEU A 130 -0.61 27.31 15.53
CA LEU A 130 -0.82 27.53 14.10
C LEU A 130 -1.12 29.03 13.90
N VAL A 131 -0.24 29.74 13.20
CA VAL A 131 -0.30 31.20 13.05
C VAL A 131 -0.41 31.56 11.56
N PHE A 132 -1.43 32.34 11.23
CA PHE A 132 -1.75 32.77 9.89
C PHE A 132 -1.28 34.21 9.68
N TRP A 133 -0.55 34.43 8.60
CA TRP A 133 0.12 35.69 8.27
C TRP A 133 -0.38 36.25 6.97
N ASP A 134 -0.47 37.57 6.91
CA ASP A 134 -0.52 38.31 5.66
C ASP A 134 0.91 38.44 5.11
N PRO A 135 1.21 37.88 3.92
CA PRO A 135 2.54 37.93 3.33
C PRO A 135 2.92 39.31 2.79
N LYS A 136 1.99 40.27 2.70
CA LYS A 136 2.28 41.62 2.19
C LYS A 136 3.02 42.48 3.20
N ASP A 137 2.58 42.45 4.45
CA ASP A 137 3.09 43.32 5.52
C ASP A 137 3.60 42.55 6.75
N GLY A 138 3.48 41.21 6.77
CA GLY A 138 3.99 40.38 7.86
C GLY A 138 3.09 40.38 9.11
N ARG A 139 1.85 40.84 9.00
CA ARG A 139 0.90 40.87 10.13
C ARG A 139 0.31 39.50 10.43
N ILE A 140 0.11 39.22 11.72
CA ILE A 140 -0.68 38.07 12.18
C ILE A 140 -2.17 38.35 11.94
N VAL A 141 -2.80 37.51 11.11
CA VAL A 141 -4.25 37.54 10.85
C VAL A 141 -5.00 36.74 11.90
N ALA A 142 -4.47 35.58 12.29
CA ALA A 142 -5.04 34.73 13.35
C ALA A 142 -3.95 33.83 13.95
N ALA A 143 -4.13 33.43 15.21
CA ALA A 143 -3.35 32.37 15.84
C ALA A 143 -4.29 31.41 16.57
N ARG A 144 -4.07 30.10 16.42
CA ARG A 144 -4.89 29.05 17.03
C ARG A 144 -4.07 27.80 17.36
N SER A 145 -4.56 26.95 18.25
CA SER A 145 -4.11 25.56 18.36
C SER A 145 -5.08 24.66 17.57
N ILE A 146 -4.98 23.34 17.69
CA ILE A 146 -6.00 22.43 17.16
C ILE A 146 -7.37 22.64 17.85
N TYR A 147 -7.36 23.09 19.11
CA TYR A 147 -8.53 23.18 19.97
C TYR A 147 -9.06 24.60 20.14
N ASP A 148 -8.16 25.57 20.30
CA ASP A 148 -8.50 26.93 20.75
C ASP A 148 -8.08 27.98 19.72
N THR A 149 -8.81 29.09 19.64
CA THR A 149 -8.50 30.23 18.78
C THR A 149 -8.04 31.44 19.60
N SER A 150 -7.49 32.46 18.94
CA SER A 150 -6.99 33.68 19.57
C SER A 150 -5.92 33.44 20.66
N ILE A 151 -5.10 32.41 20.47
CA ILE A 151 -4.11 31.97 21.48
C ILE A 151 -2.96 32.97 21.70
N ASN A 152 -2.84 33.96 20.82
CA ASN A 152 -1.85 35.03 20.90
C ASN A 152 -2.34 36.24 21.70
N GLN A 153 -3.59 36.23 22.17
CA GLN A 153 -4.18 37.33 22.94
C GLN A 153 -4.13 37.02 24.45
N PRO A 154 -3.77 38.00 25.30
CA PRO A 154 -3.83 37.85 26.75
C PRO A 154 -5.22 37.40 27.23
N SER A 155 -5.23 36.38 28.09
CA SER A 155 -6.47 35.82 28.66
C SER A 155 -6.49 36.02 30.16
N LEU A 156 -7.61 36.52 30.69
CA LEU A 156 -7.86 36.56 32.14
C LEU A 156 -8.09 35.16 32.74
N LYS A 157 -8.37 34.17 31.90
CA LYS A 157 -8.53 32.76 32.29
C LYS A 157 -7.21 32.02 32.11
N ALA A 158 -6.64 31.55 33.21
CA ALA A 158 -5.50 30.65 33.18
C ALA A 158 -5.95 29.25 32.72
N ASN A 159 -5.50 28.85 31.53
CA ASN A 159 -5.64 27.47 31.07
C ASN A 159 -4.50 26.63 31.65
N PRO A 160 -4.76 25.39 32.10
CA PRO A 160 -3.69 24.50 32.55
C PRO A 160 -2.74 24.20 31.38
N PRO A 161 -1.42 24.08 31.63
CA PRO A 161 -0.47 23.65 30.60
C PRO A 161 -0.89 22.30 30.01
N ARG A 162 -0.96 22.22 28.69
CA ARG A 162 -1.35 21.01 27.96
C ARG A 162 -0.25 20.61 26.99
N PRO A 163 0.62 19.64 27.36
CA PRO A 163 1.66 19.15 26.46
C PRO A 163 1.06 18.59 25.17
N VAL A 164 1.67 18.93 24.04
CA VAL A 164 1.23 18.47 22.71
C VAL A 164 2.27 17.55 22.07
N PHE A 165 1.82 16.70 21.15
CA PHE A 165 2.70 16.04 20.21
C PHE A 165 3.22 17.04 19.16
N PRO A 166 4.46 16.90 18.69
CA PRO A 166 4.97 17.77 17.64
C PRO A 166 4.13 17.62 16.36
N PHE A 167 4.03 18.68 15.57
CA PHE A 167 3.52 18.56 14.21
C PHE A 167 4.46 17.67 13.40
N ILE A 168 3.88 16.70 12.69
CA ILE A 168 4.61 15.77 11.82
C ILE A 168 4.55 16.24 10.37
N LYS A 169 3.34 16.62 9.92
CA LYS A 169 3.12 17.15 8.57
C LYS A 169 1.84 17.96 8.50
N ILE A 170 1.88 19.03 7.70
CA ILE A 170 0.73 19.90 7.44
C ILE A 170 0.60 20.08 5.94
N ALA A 171 -0.61 19.84 5.42
CA ALA A 171 -0.98 20.11 4.04
C ALA A 171 -2.13 21.11 3.99
N TRP A 172 -1.96 22.18 3.21
CA TRP A 172 -3.04 23.11 2.90
C TRP A 172 -3.69 22.70 1.58
N CYS A 173 -4.85 22.08 1.69
CA CYS A 173 -5.58 21.52 0.57
C CYS A 173 -6.58 22.53 0.02
N CYS A 174 -6.92 22.39 -1.25
CA CYS A 174 -8.05 23.07 -1.87
C CYS A 174 -8.90 22.10 -2.68
N LYS A 175 -10.14 22.47 -2.98
CA LYS A 175 -10.98 21.77 -3.95
C LYS A 175 -10.59 22.16 -5.38
N GLU A 176 -11.41 21.76 -6.36
CA GLU A 176 -11.32 22.28 -7.73
C GLU A 176 -11.27 23.81 -7.75
N ASN A 177 -12.13 24.47 -6.96
CA ASN A 177 -11.97 25.89 -6.66
C ASN A 177 -10.84 26.09 -5.64
N PRO A 178 -9.71 26.72 -6.01
CA PRO A 178 -8.57 26.92 -5.13
C PRO A 178 -8.82 27.86 -3.94
N ASP A 179 -9.94 28.60 -3.94
CA ASP A 179 -10.35 29.42 -2.79
C ASP A 179 -11.09 28.62 -1.72
N ASP A 180 -11.66 27.45 -2.03
CA ASP A 180 -12.31 26.57 -1.04
C ASP A 180 -11.27 25.61 -0.44
N THR A 181 -10.84 25.90 0.79
CA THR A 181 -9.64 25.29 1.38
C THR A 181 -9.89 24.58 2.71
N ALA A 182 -8.93 23.72 3.06
CA ALA A 182 -8.88 23.03 4.34
C ALA A 182 -7.42 22.73 4.73
N LEU A 183 -7.17 22.52 6.02
CA LEU A 183 -5.90 22.05 6.53
C LEU A 183 -6.00 20.58 6.94
N LEU A 184 -5.04 19.77 6.50
CA LEU A 184 -4.82 18.43 6.99
C LEU A 184 -3.54 18.40 7.84
N VAL A 185 -3.67 18.03 9.11
CA VAL A 185 -2.62 18.17 10.14
C VAL A 185 -2.40 16.83 10.83
N ALA A 186 -1.19 16.30 10.72
CA ALA A 186 -0.72 15.16 11.52
C ALA A 186 0.12 15.66 12.71
N GLY A 187 -0.19 15.17 13.91
CA GLY A 187 0.40 15.65 15.17
C GLY A 187 -0.26 16.95 15.68
N GLY A 188 0.35 17.58 16.69
CA GLY A 188 -0.18 18.79 17.33
C GLY A 188 -1.35 18.58 18.30
N HIS A 189 -1.87 17.35 18.40
CA HIS A 189 -2.86 16.97 19.41
C HIS A 189 -2.21 16.83 20.78
N ALA A 190 -3.03 16.82 21.82
CA ALA A 190 -2.53 16.79 23.18
C ALA A 190 -2.08 15.37 23.58
N ARG A 191 -1.11 15.31 24.49
CA ARG A 191 -0.53 14.02 24.93
C ARG A 191 -1.42 13.20 25.85
N ASP A 192 -2.45 13.81 26.42
CA ASP A 192 -3.46 13.17 27.25
C ASP A 192 -4.59 12.54 26.43
N ASP A 193 -4.60 12.75 25.11
CA ASP A 193 -5.57 12.11 24.23
C ASP A 193 -5.23 10.61 24.06
N ALA A 194 -6.24 9.74 24.15
CA ALA A 194 -6.07 8.28 24.20
C ALA A 194 -5.60 7.67 22.87
N ASP A 195 -6.01 8.28 21.75
CA ASP A 195 -5.75 7.79 20.40
C ASP A 195 -4.92 8.80 19.59
N ASN A 196 -4.27 8.34 18.53
CA ASN A 196 -3.66 9.23 17.54
C ASN A 196 -4.59 9.37 16.32
N TRP A 197 -4.56 10.54 15.69
CA TRP A 197 -5.39 10.82 14.52
C TRP A 197 -4.74 11.86 13.61
N ILE A 198 -5.34 12.04 12.43
CA ILE A 198 -5.08 13.18 11.56
C ILE A 198 -6.23 14.17 11.71
N THR A 199 -5.93 15.44 11.93
CA THR A 199 -6.94 16.50 12.04
C THR A 199 -7.22 17.08 10.66
N PHE A 200 -8.49 17.11 10.27
CA PHE A 200 -8.97 17.85 9.10
C PHE A 200 -9.75 19.08 9.55
N LEU A 201 -9.26 20.27 9.26
CA LEU A 201 -9.91 21.55 9.55
C LEU A 201 -10.41 22.16 8.25
N GLU A 202 -11.73 22.15 8.04
CA GLU A 202 -12.34 22.80 6.89
C GLU A 202 -12.47 24.30 7.14
N LEU A 203 -11.86 25.11 6.27
CA LEU A 203 -11.98 26.57 6.30
C LEU A 203 -13.09 27.05 5.37
N GLY A 204 -13.27 26.35 4.25
CA GLY A 204 -14.24 26.71 3.21
C GLY A 204 -13.69 27.79 2.26
N PRO A 205 -14.58 28.49 1.52
CA PRO A 205 -14.20 29.56 0.62
C PRO A 205 -13.50 30.72 1.34
N THR A 206 -12.32 31.07 0.85
CA THR A 206 -11.49 32.17 1.33
C THR A 206 -12.20 33.49 1.04
N PRO A 207 -12.41 34.36 2.05
CA PRO A 207 -13.01 35.67 1.82
C PRO A 207 -12.16 36.51 0.84
N VAL A 208 -12.81 37.35 0.05
CA VAL A 208 -12.13 38.21 -0.92
C VAL A 208 -11.29 39.23 -0.16
N TYR A 209 -9.97 39.07 -0.20
CA TYR A 209 -9.01 39.87 0.57
C TYR A 209 -9.21 41.39 0.37
N ALA A 210 -9.46 41.84 -0.86
CA ALA A 210 -9.54 43.27 -1.18
C ALA A 210 -10.76 43.97 -0.57
N THR A 211 -11.83 43.25 -0.23
CA THR A 211 -13.11 43.81 0.23
C THR A 211 -13.51 43.36 1.62
N SER A 212 -12.79 42.42 2.23
CA SER A 212 -13.11 41.89 3.55
C SER A 212 -12.47 42.72 4.66
N SER A 213 -13.18 42.91 5.78
CA SER A 213 -12.59 43.47 6.98
C SER A 213 -11.64 42.47 7.64
N TRP A 214 -10.71 42.96 8.47
CA TRP A 214 -9.79 42.11 9.22
C TRP A 214 -10.51 41.13 10.14
N GLU A 215 -11.62 41.54 10.76
CA GLU A 215 -12.44 40.66 11.59
C GLU A 215 -12.99 39.46 10.81
N ILE A 216 -13.43 39.67 9.56
CA ILE A 216 -13.92 38.60 8.68
C ILE A 216 -12.76 37.64 8.33
N LEU A 217 -11.58 38.18 8.03
CA LEU A 217 -10.40 37.38 7.72
C LEU A 217 -9.91 36.57 8.93
N THR A 218 -9.88 37.15 10.12
CA THR A 218 -9.54 36.45 11.37
C THR A 218 -10.53 35.33 11.65
N LYS A 219 -11.83 35.63 11.60
CA LYS A 219 -12.91 34.66 11.87
C LYS A 219 -12.92 33.50 10.87
N HIS A 220 -12.47 33.71 9.63
CA HIS A 220 -12.34 32.62 8.65
C HIS A 220 -11.45 31.48 9.16
N PHE A 221 -10.38 31.81 9.90
CA PHE A 221 -9.44 30.83 10.44
C PHE A 221 -9.91 30.12 11.71
N ASP A 222 -11.07 30.48 12.28
CA ASP A 222 -11.73 29.66 13.30
C ASP A 222 -12.11 28.27 12.74
N GLY A 223 -12.35 28.22 11.42
CA GLY A 223 -12.76 27.02 10.69
C GLY A 223 -14.27 26.77 10.77
N LYS A 224 -14.81 26.14 9.72
CA LYS A 224 -16.22 25.75 9.64
C LYS A 224 -16.51 24.48 10.41
N ARG A 225 -15.63 23.49 10.28
CA ARG A 225 -15.71 22.21 10.99
C ARG A 225 -14.34 21.59 11.14
N ARG A 226 -14.19 20.81 12.21
CA ARG A 226 -13.02 19.98 12.48
C ARG A 226 -13.45 18.51 12.47
N LEU A 227 -12.77 17.69 11.69
CA LEU A 227 -12.95 16.23 11.67
C LEU A 227 -11.68 15.57 12.19
N THR A 228 -11.88 14.47 12.92
CA THR A 228 -10.83 13.59 13.43
C THR A 228 -10.81 12.36 12.53
N LEU A 229 -9.75 12.20 11.74
CA LEU A 229 -9.57 11.04 10.87
C LEU A 229 -8.81 9.99 11.67
N GLN A 230 -9.55 8.96 12.09
CA GLN A 230 -9.06 7.95 13.01
C GLN A 230 -7.93 7.12 12.39
N THR A 231 -6.94 6.77 13.21
CA THR A 231 -5.87 5.83 12.84
C THR A 231 -5.93 4.61 13.76
N PRO A 232 -5.31 3.48 13.40
CA PRO A 232 -5.33 2.29 14.25
C PRO A 232 -4.84 2.59 15.68
N PRO A 233 -5.48 2.01 16.72
CA PRO A 233 -5.12 2.26 18.11
C PRO A 233 -3.63 2.01 18.38
N GLY A 234 -2.99 2.91 19.14
CA GLY A 234 -1.57 2.81 19.49
C GLY A 234 -0.56 3.12 18.36
N ALA A 235 -1.02 3.31 17.11
CA ALA A 235 -0.15 3.69 16.00
C ALA A 235 -0.05 5.22 15.87
N GLN A 236 1.14 5.75 15.59
CA GLN A 236 1.33 7.18 15.29
C GLN A 236 1.56 7.37 13.79
N VAL A 237 1.02 8.44 13.20
CA VAL A 237 1.31 8.81 11.82
C VAL A 237 2.70 9.43 11.74
N LEU A 238 3.59 8.83 10.95
CA LEU A 238 4.94 9.32 10.70
C LEU A 238 5.04 10.18 9.44
N ASP A 239 4.19 9.93 8.45
CA ASP A 239 4.08 10.71 7.22
C ASP A 239 2.74 10.39 6.53
N PHE A 240 2.30 11.24 5.62
CA PHE A 240 1.19 10.95 4.71
C PHE A 240 1.43 11.53 3.32
N CYS A 241 0.90 10.88 2.29
CA CYS A 241 0.77 11.46 0.96
C CYS A 241 -0.69 11.59 0.55
N LEU A 242 -0.99 12.63 -0.22
CA LEU A 242 -2.30 12.86 -0.81
C LEU A 242 -2.31 12.39 -2.25
N ILE A 243 -3.46 11.89 -2.70
CA ILE A 243 -3.70 11.50 -4.09
C ILE A 243 -4.52 12.61 -4.76
N PRO A 244 -3.88 13.61 -5.44
CA PRO A 244 -4.60 14.71 -6.08
C PRO A 244 -5.38 14.23 -7.30
N ARG A 245 -6.62 14.71 -7.47
CA ARG A 245 -7.45 14.38 -8.63
C ARG A 245 -7.08 15.16 -9.90
N LEU A 246 -6.78 16.45 -9.75
CA LEU A 246 -6.83 17.39 -10.89
C LEU A 246 -5.46 17.79 -11.43
N THR A 247 -4.51 18.10 -10.56
CA THR A 247 -3.22 18.68 -10.98
C THR A 247 -2.12 18.39 -9.95
N PRO A 248 -0.85 18.30 -10.38
CA PRO A 248 0.27 18.16 -9.45
C PRO A 248 0.65 19.48 -8.74
N HIS A 249 0.02 20.60 -9.10
CA HIS A 249 0.27 21.92 -8.49
C HIS A 249 -0.28 22.01 -7.06
N PHE A 250 -0.13 23.18 -6.41
CA PHE A 250 -0.52 23.39 -5.00
C PHE A 250 0.15 22.41 -4.04
N ALA A 251 1.42 22.07 -4.32
CA ALA A 251 2.20 21.06 -3.60
C ALA A 251 1.52 19.67 -3.56
N GLY A 252 0.75 19.33 -4.61
CA GLY A 252 0.05 18.04 -4.73
C GLY A 252 -1.23 17.93 -3.90
N ASN A 253 -1.79 19.06 -3.45
CA ASN A 253 -2.91 19.08 -2.50
C ASN A 253 -4.24 19.59 -3.11
N GLN A 254 -4.39 19.59 -4.43
CA GLN A 254 -5.64 20.01 -5.08
C GLN A 254 -6.59 18.84 -5.32
N ASP A 255 -7.80 19.01 -4.80
CA ASP A 255 -8.91 18.07 -4.79
C ASP A 255 -8.49 16.61 -4.51
N PRO A 256 -7.87 16.33 -3.35
CA PRO A 256 -7.42 14.98 -3.03
C PRO A 256 -8.60 14.00 -2.93
N ILE A 257 -8.39 12.76 -3.39
CA ILE A 257 -9.40 11.68 -3.27
C ILE A 257 -9.10 10.73 -2.11
N ALA A 258 -7.83 10.65 -1.71
CA ALA A 258 -7.38 9.74 -0.67
C ALA A 258 -6.14 10.28 0.06
N ILE A 259 -5.95 9.77 1.28
CA ILE A 259 -4.77 9.90 2.11
C ILE A 259 -4.15 8.51 2.22
N ILE A 260 -2.86 8.38 1.93
CA ILE A 260 -2.06 7.19 2.30
C ILE A 260 -1.13 7.61 3.42
N ALA A 261 -1.35 7.09 4.62
CA ALA A 261 -0.56 7.41 5.81
C ALA A 261 0.36 6.24 6.18
N ARG A 262 1.61 6.56 6.51
CA ARG A 262 2.59 5.61 7.06
C ARG A 262 2.60 5.72 8.58
N LEU A 263 2.42 4.58 9.24
CA LEU A 263 2.34 4.47 10.68
C LEU A 263 3.70 4.18 11.31
N SER A 264 3.80 4.36 12.63
CA SER A 264 4.99 4.05 13.44
C SER A 264 5.32 2.56 13.50
N SER A 265 4.35 1.69 13.20
CA SER A 265 4.57 0.25 13.01
C SER A 265 5.32 -0.07 11.71
N GLY A 266 5.36 0.86 10.75
CA GLY A 266 5.83 0.62 9.38
C GLY A 266 4.69 0.28 8.40
N GLU A 267 3.47 0.09 8.90
CA GLU A 267 2.29 -0.18 8.08
C GLU A 267 1.79 1.07 7.35
N LEU A 268 1.00 0.82 6.32
CA LEU A 268 0.26 1.80 5.56
C LEU A 268 -1.23 1.68 5.88
N VAL A 269 -1.90 2.82 5.93
CA VAL A 269 -3.37 2.90 5.93
C VAL A 269 -3.80 3.86 4.83
N THR A 270 -4.84 3.48 4.08
CA THR A 270 -5.46 4.34 3.07
C THR A 270 -6.82 4.76 3.55
N MET A 271 -7.11 6.06 3.46
CA MET A 271 -8.39 6.64 3.84
C MET A 271 -8.93 7.53 2.72
N SER A 272 -10.24 7.60 2.61
CA SER A 272 -10.94 8.58 1.79
C SER A 272 -10.67 10.00 2.28
N PHE A 273 -10.57 10.93 1.34
CA PHE A 273 -10.51 12.35 1.64
C PHE A 273 -11.84 13.03 1.22
N PRO A 274 -12.43 13.93 2.04
CA PRO A 274 -11.97 14.39 3.36
C PRO A 274 -12.54 13.59 4.55
N SER A 275 -13.34 12.55 4.29
CA SER A 275 -14.15 11.86 5.31
C SER A 275 -13.34 10.98 6.27
N GLY A 276 -12.17 10.49 5.86
CA GLY A 276 -11.32 9.62 6.67
C GLY A 276 -11.79 8.18 6.79
N TYR A 277 -12.79 7.75 6.01
CA TYR A 277 -13.18 6.34 6.00
C TYR A 277 -12.07 5.48 5.41
N PRO A 278 -11.68 4.36 6.04
CA PRO A 278 -10.73 3.41 5.47
C PRO A 278 -11.15 2.96 4.07
N ILE A 279 -10.19 2.92 3.15
CA ILE A 279 -10.37 2.36 1.81
C ILE A 279 -9.46 1.14 1.70
N SER A 280 -9.99 0.02 1.22
CA SER A 280 -9.17 -1.16 0.95
C SER A 280 -8.16 -0.88 -0.17
N PRO A 281 -6.87 -1.26 0.00
CA PRO A 281 -5.86 -1.14 -1.06
C PRO A 281 -6.11 -2.13 -2.21
N THR A 282 -6.96 -3.13 -2.02
CA THR A 282 -7.27 -4.18 -3.00
C THR A 282 -7.78 -3.56 -4.30
N ASN A 283 -7.14 -3.90 -5.43
CA ASN A 283 -7.43 -3.34 -6.76
C ASN A 283 -7.26 -1.81 -6.90
N MET A 284 -6.74 -1.13 -5.87
CA MET A 284 -6.38 0.29 -5.91
C MET A 284 -4.88 0.51 -6.00
N LEU A 285 -4.12 -0.42 -5.41
CA LEU A 285 -2.67 -0.45 -5.35
C LEU A 285 -2.15 -1.83 -5.80
N HIS A 286 -0.89 -1.87 -6.21
CA HIS A 286 -0.25 -3.12 -6.59
C HIS A 286 -0.23 -4.12 -5.41
N PRO A 287 -0.47 -5.43 -5.62
CA PRO A 287 -0.55 -6.43 -4.55
C PRO A 287 0.69 -6.48 -3.64
N SER A 288 1.88 -6.11 -4.13
CA SER A 288 3.09 -6.04 -3.30
C SER A 288 2.96 -5.07 -2.11
N LEU A 289 2.19 -3.99 -2.26
CA LEU A 289 1.96 -3.04 -1.17
C LEU A 289 1.03 -3.60 -0.09
N SER A 290 0.24 -4.64 -0.39
CA SER A 290 -0.60 -5.30 0.61
C SER A 290 0.22 -5.91 1.75
N PHE A 291 1.50 -6.24 1.52
CA PHE A 291 2.35 -6.85 2.55
C PHE A 291 2.62 -5.95 3.76
N VAL A 292 2.37 -4.66 3.61
CA VAL A 292 2.49 -3.64 4.66
C VAL A 292 1.18 -2.85 4.82
N HIS A 293 0.06 -3.33 4.28
CA HIS A 293 -1.20 -2.59 4.23
C HIS A 293 -2.43 -3.47 4.57
N PRO A 294 -2.64 -3.82 5.85
CA PRO A 294 -1.66 -3.84 6.94
C PRO A 294 -0.75 -5.09 6.85
N PHE A 295 0.11 -5.34 7.85
CA PHE A 295 1.05 -6.46 7.79
C PHE A 295 0.37 -7.82 7.62
N VAL A 296 1.08 -8.72 6.93
CA VAL A 296 0.67 -10.11 6.71
C VAL A 296 0.88 -10.94 7.97
N GLN A 297 -0.14 -11.70 8.35
CA GLN A 297 -0.07 -12.69 9.42
C GLN A 297 0.21 -14.11 8.89
N LYS A 298 -0.42 -14.48 7.76
CA LYS A 298 -0.31 -15.82 7.18
C LYS A 298 -0.43 -15.79 5.67
N ILE A 299 0.30 -16.69 5.01
CA ILE A 299 0.14 -16.98 3.58
C ILE A 299 -0.23 -18.46 3.38
N ALA A 300 -0.98 -18.72 2.33
CA ALA A 300 -1.19 -20.04 1.74
C ALA A 300 -1.16 -19.90 0.21
N VAL A 301 -0.97 -21.01 -0.49
CA VAL A 301 -0.96 -21.04 -1.96
C VAL A 301 -1.69 -22.27 -2.44
N SER A 302 -2.59 -22.10 -3.40
CA SER A 302 -3.31 -23.19 -4.06
C SER A 302 -3.10 -23.11 -5.58
N THR A 303 -3.04 -24.26 -6.25
CA THR A 303 -2.86 -24.34 -7.71
C THR A 303 -4.22 -24.54 -8.37
N LEU A 304 -4.85 -23.47 -8.86
CA LEU A 304 -6.20 -23.49 -9.42
C LEU A 304 -6.21 -23.76 -10.92
N ASN A 305 -7.28 -24.37 -11.42
CA ASN A 305 -7.54 -24.49 -12.84
C ASN A 305 -7.67 -23.08 -13.46
N ARG A 306 -7.01 -22.87 -14.61
CA ARG A 306 -6.96 -21.58 -15.30
C ARG A 306 -8.35 -21.07 -15.64
N ASP A 307 -9.19 -21.89 -16.27
CA ASP A 307 -10.53 -21.46 -16.69
C ASP A 307 -11.40 -21.10 -15.48
N ARG A 308 -11.23 -21.84 -14.36
CA ARG A 308 -11.89 -21.50 -13.11
C ARG A 308 -11.45 -20.12 -12.62
N TRP A 309 -10.15 -19.87 -12.53
CA TRP A 309 -9.60 -18.62 -12.01
C TRP A 309 -9.95 -17.41 -12.89
N LEU A 310 -9.90 -17.54 -14.22
CA LEU A 310 -10.26 -16.47 -15.15
C LEU A 310 -11.74 -16.09 -15.06
N GLY A 311 -12.60 -17.03 -14.65
CA GLY A 311 -14.01 -16.77 -14.38
C GLY A 311 -14.29 -16.10 -13.02
N MET A 312 -13.29 -16.00 -12.13
CA MET A 312 -13.43 -15.41 -10.80
C MET A 312 -12.99 -13.94 -10.83
N VAL A 313 -13.89 -13.07 -11.28
CA VAL A 313 -13.70 -11.60 -11.24
C VAL A 313 -14.77 -10.98 -10.37
N GLU A 314 -14.35 -10.37 -9.25
CA GLU A 314 -15.27 -9.72 -8.31
C GLU A 314 -15.95 -8.50 -8.94
N LYS A 315 -17.22 -8.30 -8.59
CA LYS A 315 -17.94 -7.06 -8.84
C LYS A 315 -18.15 -6.37 -7.51
N ARG A 316 -17.36 -5.34 -7.24
CA ARG A 316 -17.37 -4.60 -5.98
C ARG A 316 -17.51 -3.10 -6.24
N ASN A 317 -18.29 -2.42 -5.41
CA ASN A 317 -18.33 -0.97 -5.39
C ASN A 317 -16.97 -0.47 -4.92
N GLN A 318 -16.24 0.16 -5.83
CA GLN A 318 -14.94 0.73 -5.59
C GLN A 318 -14.97 2.22 -5.91
N GLY A 319 -14.14 2.99 -5.20
CA GLY A 319 -13.95 4.40 -5.46
C GLY A 319 -13.20 4.65 -6.77
N GLU A 320 -12.83 5.91 -6.97
CA GLU A 320 -11.96 6.31 -8.06
C GLU A 320 -10.57 5.64 -7.93
N PRO A 321 -9.98 5.09 -9.01
CA PRO A 321 -8.66 4.45 -8.95
C PRO A 321 -7.58 5.42 -8.49
N LEU A 322 -6.72 4.97 -7.56
CA LEU A 322 -5.64 5.81 -7.01
C LEU A 322 -4.46 5.99 -7.97
N VAL A 323 -4.19 4.98 -8.81
CA VAL A 323 -3.09 4.99 -9.78
C VAL A 323 -3.64 4.68 -11.17
N ARG A 324 -3.24 5.48 -12.16
CA ARG A 324 -3.65 5.34 -13.58
C ARG A 324 -2.49 5.38 -14.56
N GLY A 325 -1.28 5.64 -14.06
CA GLY A 325 -0.09 5.84 -14.88
C GLY A 325 0.57 4.53 -15.27
N GLY A 326 1.42 4.62 -16.29
CA GLY A 326 2.17 3.51 -16.83
C GLY A 326 1.36 2.59 -17.76
N ALA A 327 2.06 1.63 -18.36
CA ALA A 327 1.50 0.58 -19.20
C ALA A 327 2.28 -0.72 -18.96
N GLU A 328 1.55 -1.79 -18.73
CA GLU A 328 2.13 -3.13 -18.58
C GLU A 328 2.70 -3.60 -19.91
N ALA A 329 3.88 -4.20 -19.87
CA ALA A 329 4.48 -4.81 -21.05
C ALA A 329 3.75 -6.10 -21.44
N THR A 330 3.67 -6.35 -22.75
CA THR A 330 3.26 -7.68 -23.23
C THR A 330 4.33 -8.70 -22.85
N ARG A 331 3.94 -9.66 -22.02
CA ARG A 331 4.79 -10.76 -21.58
C ARG A 331 4.40 -12.05 -22.31
N ARG A 332 5.20 -13.10 -22.13
CA ARG A 332 4.98 -14.35 -22.85
C ARG A 332 3.92 -15.19 -22.13
N ARG A 333 2.82 -15.45 -22.82
CA ARG A 333 1.85 -16.48 -22.39
C ARG A 333 2.52 -17.84 -22.37
N ARG A 334 2.43 -18.52 -21.23
CA ARG A 334 2.69 -19.96 -21.17
C ARG A 334 1.37 -20.73 -21.32
N TRP A 335 1.41 -21.85 -22.03
CA TRP A 335 0.27 -22.74 -22.30
C TRP A 335 -0.27 -23.48 -21.05
N TYR A 336 0.21 -23.21 -19.84
CA TYR A 336 -0.17 -24.03 -18.69
C TYR A 336 -1.64 -23.83 -18.28
N ASP A 337 -2.36 -24.92 -17.98
CA ASP A 337 -3.77 -24.92 -17.59
C ASP A 337 -4.01 -24.64 -16.09
N TRP A 338 -2.96 -24.33 -15.33
CA TRP A 338 -3.01 -24.12 -13.88
C TRP A 338 -2.35 -22.80 -13.47
N ARG A 339 -2.87 -22.16 -12.42
CA ARG A 339 -2.39 -20.88 -11.88
C ARG A 339 -2.10 -21.00 -10.38
N ASN A 340 -1.01 -20.40 -9.93
CA ASN A 340 -0.67 -20.36 -8.51
C ASN A 340 -1.35 -19.14 -7.89
N ILE A 341 -2.34 -19.41 -7.05
CA ILE A 341 -3.14 -18.39 -6.40
C ILE A 341 -2.67 -18.29 -4.95
N ILE A 342 -2.15 -17.13 -4.57
CA ILE A 342 -1.75 -16.86 -3.19
C ILE A 342 -2.95 -16.36 -2.40
N GLN A 343 -3.08 -16.82 -1.15
CA GLN A 343 -4.01 -16.29 -0.17
C GLN A 343 -3.23 -15.66 0.97
N VAL A 344 -3.45 -14.38 1.22
CA VAL A 344 -2.69 -13.59 2.19
C VAL A 344 -3.64 -13.01 3.24
N ALA A 345 -3.52 -13.50 4.47
CA ALA A 345 -4.27 -13.00 5.62
C ALA A 345 -3.50 -11.85 6.29
N HIS A 346 -4.19 -10.75 6.54
CA HIS A 346 -3.63 -9.52 7.10
C HIS A 346 -4.11 -9.26 8.53
N ALA A 347 -3.45 -8.34 9.22
CA ALA A 347 -3.78 -7.98 10.60
C ALA A 347 -5.19 -7.38 10.81
N ASP A 348 -5.81 -6.87 9.75
CA ASP A 348 -7.21 -6.42 9.73
C ASP A 348 -8.22 -7.58 9.54
N SER A 349 -7.75 -8.84 9.58
CA SER A 349 -8.57 -10.05 9.37
C SER A 349 -9.16 -10.17 7.96
N ILE A 350 -8.64 -9.39 7.00
CA ILE A 350 -8.99 -9.52 5.59
C ILE A 350 -8.03 -10.52 4.93
N VAL A 351 -8.56 -11.38 4.08
CA VAL A 351 -7.75 -12.23 3.21
C VAL A 351 -7.82 -11.70 1.79
N ARG A 352 -6.66 -11.38 1.21
CA ARG A 352 -6.51 -10.98 -0.19
C ARG A 352 -5.99 -12.16 -0.99
N ILE A 353 -6.61 -12.42 -2.14
CA ILE A 353 -6.36 -13.61 -2.94
C ILE A 353 -6.07 -13.18 -4.39
N TRP A 354 -4.93 -13.58 -4.95
CA TRP A 354 -4.58 -13.20 -6.31
C TRP A 354 -3.64 -14.19 -6.99
N ASP A 355 -3.53 -14.06 -8.30
CA ASP A 355 -2.58 -14.80 -9.11
C ASP A 355 -1.20 -14.15 -9.00
N VAL A 356 -0.21 -14.92 -8.58
CA VAL A 356 1.16 -14.44 -8.46
C VAL A 356 1.89 -14.31 -9.79
N GLY A 357 1.25 -14.79 -10.88
CA GLY A 357 1.83 -14.80 -12.21
C GLY A 357 2.94 -15.83 -12.36
N TYR A 358 3.45 -15.95 -13.59
CA TYR A 358 4.62 -16.77 -13.91
C TYR A 358 5.34 -16.16 -15.13
N ASP A 359 6.63 -15.80 -14.99
CA ASP A 359 7.40 -15.09 -16.04
C ASP A 359 6.72 -13.77 -16.50
N ASP A 360 6.00 -13.18 -15.54
CA ASP A 360 5.29 -11.90 -15.47
C ASP A 360 3.90 -11.72 -16.11
N GLU A 361 3.34 -12.63 -16.94
CA GLU A 361 1.96 -12.40 -17.44
C GLU A 361 0.91 -12.83 -16.41
N ILE A 362 0.20 -11.86 -15.84
CA ILE A 362 -0.94 -12.08 -14.95
C ILE A 362 -2.23 -11.94 -15.79
N GLU A 363 -2.85 -13.05 -16.16
CA GLU A 363 -4.02 -13.04 -17.04
C GLU A 363 -5.29 -12.48 -16.37
N ASN A 364 -5.43 -12.71 -15.06
CA ASN A 364 -6.44 -12.06 -14.23
C ASN A 364 -5.73 -11.21 -13.19
N SER A 365 -5.59 -9.92 -13.52
CA SER A 365 -4.92 -8.92 -12.68
C SER A 365 -5.76 -8.45 -11.49
N SER A 366 -7.02 -8.90 -11.38
CA SER A 366 -7.87 -8.56 -10.25
C SER A 366 -7.55 -9.44 -9.03
N GLN A 367 -7.51 -8.80 -7.87
CA GLN A 367 -7.45 -9.44 -6.57
C GLN A 367 -8.88 -9.71 -6.07
N LEU A 368 -9.09 -10.87 -5.47
CA LEU A 368 -10.27 -11.17 -4.67
C LEU A 368 -10.03 -10.79 -3.20
N GLN A 369 -11.11 -10.55 -2.46
CA GLN A 369 -11.03 -10.18 -1.06
C GLN A 369 -12.18 -10.79 -0.27
N VAL A 370 -11.87 -11.33 0.91
CA VAL A 370 -12.88 -11.74 1.90
C VAL A 370 -12.55 -11.16 3.27
N ASP A 371 -13.60 -10.72 3.98
CA ASP A 371 -13.53 -10.19 5.35
C ASP A 371 -13.96 -11.27 6.35
N VAL A 372 -12.98 -11.86 7.06
CA VAL A 372 -13.23 -12.92 8.03
C VAL A 372 -13.84 -12.36 9.32
N ALA A 373 -13.44 -11.17 9.75
CA ALA A 373 -13.99 -10.51 10.93
C ALA A 373 -15.49 -10.24 10.76
N ARG A 374 -15.90 -9.71 9.59
CA ARG A 374 -17.30 -9.53 9.25
C ARG A 374 -18.05 -10.85 9.17
N ALA A 375 -17.45 -11.88 8.56
CA ALA A 375 -18.08 -13.20 8.48
C ALA A 375 -18.32 -13.84 9.87
N LEU A 376 -17.44 -13.57 10.84
CA LEU A 376 -17.60 -13.94 12.25
C LEU A 376 -18.56 -13.02 13.01
N ASN A 377 -18.90 -11.85 12.47
CA ASN A 377 -19.59 -10.76 13.16
C ASN A 377 -18.83 -10.31 14.43
N ARG A 378 -17.49 -10.26 14.34
CA ARG A 378 -16.57 -9.91 15.42
C ARG A 378 -15.31 -9.27 14.84
N TYR A 379 -14.98 -8.06 15.28
CA TYR A 379 -13.86 -7.26 14.73
C TYR A 379 -12.61 -7.23 15.63
N GLU A 380 -12.64 -7.94 16.75
CA GLU A 380 -11.52 -8.05 17.68
C GLU A 380 -11.13 -9.51 17.90
N ASN A 381 -9.85 -9.76 18.15
CA ASN A 381 -9.28 -11.09 18.43
C ASN A 381 -9.50 -12.12 17.30
N VAL A 382 -9.48 -11.67 16.04
CA VAL A 382 -9.62 -12.54 14.86
C VAL A 382 -8.25 -12.78 14.24
N ASP A 383 -7.55 -13.79 14.77
CA ASP A 383 -6.27 -14.25 14.21
C ASP A 383 -6.54 -15.42 13.26
N ILE A 384 -6.16 -15.30 11.98
CA ILE A 384 -6.34 -16.34 10.95
C ILE A 384 -5.15 -17.30 10.98
N THR A 385 -5.42 -18.59 11.23
CA THR A 385 -4.38 -19.62 11.47
C THR A 385 -4.33 -20.70 10.39
N ALA A 386 -5.38 -20.87 9.59
CA ALA A 386 -5.43 -21.85 8.50
C ALA A 386 -6.17 -21.28 7.29
N LEU A 387 -5.70 -21.59 6.08
CA LEU A 387 -6.29 -21.14 4.81
C LEU A 387 -6.20 -22.27 3.80
N ASP A 388 -7.24 -22.47 3.00
CA ASP A 388 -7.16 -23.33 1.81
C ASP A 388 -8.23 -22.95 0.78
N MET A 389 -7.94 -23.22 -0.50
CA MET A 389 -8.83 -22.93 -1.63
C MET A 389 -8.89 -24.13 -2.58
N ALA A 390 -10.10 -24.58 -2.88
CA ALA A 390 -10.32 -25.71 -3.78
C ALA A 390 -9.88 -25.39 -5.22
N GLU A 391 -9.03 -26.24 -5.75
CA GLU A 391 -8.35 -26.08 -7.05
C GLU A 391 -9.30 -26.00 -8.26
N MET A 392 -10.45 -26.67 -8.20
CA MET A 392 -11.42 -26.78 -9.30
C MET A 392 -12.69 -25.94 -9.06
N THR A 393 -13.15 -25.85 -7.81
CA THR A 393 -14.41 -25.16 -7.47
C THR A 393 -14.18 -23.73 -7.01
N GLY A 394 -12.97 -23.36 -6.58
CA GLY A 394 -12.66 -22.05 -6.02
C GLY A 394 -13.42 -21.73 -4.73
N GLU A 395 -13.99 -22.73 -4.05
CA GLU A 395 -14.46 -22.57 -2.67
C GLU A 395 -13.25 -22.32 -1.76
N PHE A 396 -13.41 -21.43 -0.79
CA PHE A 396 -12.31 -20.97 0.06
C PHE A 396 -12.69 -21.15 1.53
N ALA A 397 -11.75 -21.53 2.38
CA ALA A 397 -11.96 -21.66 3.81
C ALA A 397 -10.86 -20.98 4.62
N ALA A 398 -11.26 -20.33 5.71
CA ALA A 398 -10.37 -19.70 6.68
C ALA A 398 -10.67 -20.21 8.09
N GLY A 399 -9.64 -20.71 8.78
CA GLY A 399 -9.69 -21.12 10.18
C GLY A 399 -9.05 -20.09 11.10
N THR A 400 -9.56 -19.96 12.31
CA THR A 400 -9.12 -18.98 13.31
C THR A 400 -8.40 -19.63 14.50
N LYS A 401 -7.66 -18.81 15.23
CA LYS A 401 -7.03 -19.19 16.51
C LYS A 401 -8.05 -19.55 17.61
N THR A 402 -9.25 -19.01 17.54
CA THR A 402 -10.34 -19.28 18.50
C THR A 402 -11.15 -20.54 18.17
N GLY A 403 -10.86 -21.21 17.05
CA GLY A 403 -11.46 -22.50 16.71
C GLY A 403 -12.71 -22.42 15.83
N GLU A 404 -12.91 -21.31 15.13
CA GLU A 404 -13.93 -21.16 14.08
C GLU A 404 -13.35 -21.47 12.70
N VAL A 405 -14.19 -21.99 11.80
CA VAL A 405 -13.90 -22.08 10.36
C VAL A 405 -15.00 -21.42 9.57
N VAL A 406 -14.62 -20.48 8.70
CA VAL A 406 -15.51 -19.81 7.77
C VAL A 406 -15.29 -20.38 6.38
N VAL A 407 -16.35 -20.81 5.71
CA VAL A 407 -16.31 -21.24 4.30
C VAL A 407 -17.00 -20.18 3.44
N PHE A 408 -16.34 -19.83 2.34
CA PHE A 408 -16.80 -18.89 1.34
C PHE A 408 -17.05 -19.62 0.02
N ARG A 409 -18.09 -19.17 -0.69
CA ARG A 409 -18.50 -19.73 -1.98
C ARG A 409 -18.74 -18.62 -2.99
N TRP A 410 -18.27 -18.83 -4.21
CA TRP A 410 -18.52 -17.89 -5.31
C TRP A 410 -20.03 -17.73 -5.57
N GLY A 411 -20.52 -16.50 -5.59
CA GLY A 411 -21.93 -16.21 -5.86
C GLY A 411 -22.27 -14.72 -5.84
N GLY A 412 -23.54 -14.43 -6.09
CA GLY A 412 -24.10 -13.08 -5.96
C GLY A 412 -24.50 -12.76 -4.52
N ASN A 413 -24.30 -11.51 -4.12
CA ASN A 413 -24.68 -11.02 -2.79
C ASN A 413 -26.18 -10.69 -2.73
N LYS A 414 -26.92 -11.42 -1.89
CA LYS A 414 -28.37 -11.23 -1.68
C LYS A 414 -28.70 -9.99 -0.84
N VAL A 415 -27.74 -9.47 -0.08
CA VAL A 415 -27.86 -8.30 0.80
C VAL A 415 -27.02 -7.11 0.33
N PHE A 416 -26.69 -7.07 -0.96
CA PHE A 416 -25.88 -5.99 -1.56
C PHE A 416 -26.44 -4.60 -1.22
N GLY A 417 -25.55 -3.69 -0.77
CA GLY A 417 -25.89 -2.34 -0.35
C GLY A 417 -26.55 -2.22 1.02
N ARG A 418 -26.79 -3.32 1.75
CA ARG A 418 -27.33 -3.31 3.11
C ARG A 418 -26.22 -3.60 4.10
N ASP A 419 -26.13 -2.80 5.15
CA ASP A 419 -25.13 -2.96 6.22
C ASP A 419 -25.76 -3.45 7.52
N ASP A 420 -26.58 -4.50 7.40
CA ASP A 420 -27.18 -5.19 8.54
C ASP A 420 -26.50 -6.56 8.66
N ALA A 421 -25.55 -6.70 9.59
CA ALA A 421 -25.03 -8.01 9.98
C ALA A 421 -25.84 -8.51 11.19
N PRO A 422 -26.87 -9.37 11.00
CA PRO A 422 -27.69 -9.83 12.11
C PRO A 422 -26.84 -10.56 13.14
N SER A 423 -27.01 -10.21 14.42
CA SER A 423 -26.43 -10.98 15.51
C SER A 423 -27.06 -12.36 15.52
N THR A 424 -26.23 -13.39 15.39
CA THR A 424 -26.66 -14.79 15.49
C THR A 424 -26.13 -15.32 16.81
N SER A 425 -26.95 -16.05 17.56
CA SER A 425 -26.47 -16.80 18.72
C SER A 425 -25.38 -17.78 18.27
N GLY A 426 -24.29 -17.88 19.02
CA GLY A 426 -23.24 -18.86 18.73
C GLY A 426 -23.80 -20.29 18.72
N ASN A 427 -23.22 -21.14 17.89
CA ASN A 427 -23.57 -22.54 17.72
C ASN A 427 -22.34 -23.45 17.96
N PRO A 428 -21.79 -23.50 19.19
CA PRO A 428 -20.61 -24.31 19.49
C PRO A 428 -20.80 -25.78 19.09
N GLY A 429 -19.83 -26.31 18.34
CA GLY A 429 -19.85 -27.65 17.75
C GLY A 429 -20.72 -27.79 16.49
N GLY A 430 -21.46 -26.75 16.10
CA GLY A 430 -22.43 -26.78 15.00
C GLY A 430 -22.06 -25.87 13.82
N ILE A 431 -22.89 -25.92 12.78
CA ILE A 431 -22.77 -25.11 11.56
C ILE A 431 -23.88 -24.04 11.55
N THR A 432 -23.51 -22.83 11.18
CA THR A 432 -24.41 -21.68 11.03
C THR A 432 -24.35 -21.14 9.61
N ASP A 433 -25.49 -20.91 8.96
CA ASP A 433 -25.55 -20.16 7.70
C ASP A 433 -25.25 -18.68 7.96
N ILE A 434 -24.25 -18.15 7.27
CA ILE A 434 -23.77 -16.77 7.42
C ILE A 434 -23.88 -15.99 6.11
N SER A 435 -24.64 -16.47 5.13
CA SER A 435 -24.79 -15.84 3.82
C SER A 435 -25.35 -14.41 3.85
N THR A 436 -25.97 -14.01 4.95
CA THR A 436 -26.44 -12.64 5.22
C THR A 436 -25.35 -11.70 5.72
N ARG A 437 -24.16 -12.20 6.09
CA ARG A 437 -23.02 -11.40 6.57
C ARG A 437 -22.09 -10.91 5.45
N ALA A 438 -22.54 -11.00 4.20
CA ALA A 438 -21.79 -10.51 3.04
C ALA A 438 -21.44 -9.02 3.15
N GLU A 439 -20.32 -8.63 2.53
CA GLU A 439 -19.88 -7.22 2.49
C GLU A 439 -20.87 -6.37 1.67
N PRO A 440 -21.31 -5.19 2.15
CA PRO A 440 -22.31 -4.39 1.44
C PRO A 440 -21.82 -3.88 0.10
N SER A 441 -20.50 -3.71 -0.05
CA SER A 441 -19.84 -3.26 -1.28
C SER A 441 -19.67 -4.37 -2.32
N LEU A 442 -19.76 -5.65 -1.94
CA LEU A 442 -19.53 -6.78 -2.84
C LEU A 442 -20.85 -7.22 -3.49
N LYS A 443 -20.98 -7.10 -4.82
CA LYS A 443 -22.15 -7.54 -5.58
C LYS A 443 -22.05 -9.01 -6.00
N GLU A 444 -20.87 -9.42 -6.45
CA GLU A 444 -20.58 -10.79 -6.90
C GLU A 444 -19.13 -11.12 -6.56
N GLY A 445 -18.87 -12.30 -6.02
CA GLY A 445 -17.56 -12.70 -5.53
C GLY A 445 -17.63 -13.89 -4.58
N LEU A 446 -16.59 -14.07 -3.75
CA LEU A 446 -16.59 -15.04 -2.67
C LEU A 446 -17.50 -14.57 -1.52
N GLN A 447 -18.73 -15.11 -1.46
CA GLN A 447 -19.69 -14.79 -0.41
C GLN A 447 -19.46 -15.69 0.82
N PRO A 448 -19.66 -15.18 2.05
CA PRO A 448 -19.75 -16.03 3.22
C PRO A 448 -20.85 -17.08 3.01
N PHE A 449 -20.56 -18.34 3.34
CA PHE A 449 -21.51 -19.44 3.16
C PHE A 449 -21.87 -20.07 4.51
N ILE A 450 -20.90 -20.68 5.18
CA ILE A 450 -21.13 -21.32 6.47
C ILE A 450 -20.03 -20.96 7.48
N LEU A 451 -20.42 -20.91 8.75
CA LEU A 451 -19.54 -20.83 9.91
C LEU A 451 -19.63 -22.15 10.68
N TYR A 452 -18.49 -22.82 10.86
CA TYR A 452 -18.36 -23.97 11.73
C TYR A 452 -17.63 -23.56 13.02
N GLU A 453 -18.31 -23.58 14.15
CA GLU A 453 -17.75 -23.23 15.45
C GLU A 453 -17.22 -24.49 16.14
N MET A 454 -16.10 -25.03 15.66
CA MET A 454 -15.53 -26.26 16.22
C MET A 454 -15.22 -26.14 17.73
N MET A 455 -14.69 -25.00 18.17
CA MET A 455 -14.44 -24.65 19.57
C MET A 455 -13.55 -25.66 20.34
N GLN A 456 -12.65 -26.34 19.63
CA GLN A 456 -11.72 -27.33 20.20
C GLN A 456 -10.25 -26.84 20.21
N GLY A 457 -10.04 -25.52 20.25
CA GLY A 457 -8.71 -24.89 20.15
C GLY A 457 -8.39 -24.37 18.75
N PRO A 458 -7.19 -23.78 18.54
CA PRO A 458 -6.81 -23.16 17.27
C PRO A 458 -6.95 -24.10 16.07
N ILE A 459 -7.46 -23.59 14.96
CA ILE A 459 -7.51 -24.35 13.71
C ILE A 459 -6.11 -24.38 13.11
N GLY A 460 -5.49 -25.56 13.08
CA GLY A 460 -4.13 -25.75 12.57
C GLY A 460 -4.08 -26.05 11.08
N VAL A 461 -5.11 -26.72 10.55
CA VAL A 461 -5.18 -27.13 9.13
C VAL A 461 -6.63 -27.16 8.65
N VAL A 462 -6.83 -26.74 7.41
CA VAL A 462 -8.09 -26.85 6.67
C VAL A 462 -7.79 -27.39 5.27
N SER A 463 -8.66 -28.22 4.73
CA SER A 463 -8.57 -28.73 3.35
C SER A 463 -9.94 -28.68 2.70
N VAL A 464 -10.04 -27.97 1.58
CA VAL A 464 -11.25 -27.81 0.77
C VAL A 464 -11.13 -28.69 -0.46
N SER A 465 -11.90 -29.78 -0.48
CA SER A 465 -11.85 -30.74 -1.61
C SER A 465 -12.55 -30.21 -2.86
N ASN A 466 -12.14 -30.73 -4.02
CA ASN A 466 -12.81 -30.42 -5.30
C ASN A 466 -14.15 -31.13 -5.50
N VAL A 467 -14.67 -31.81 -4.48
CA VAL A 467 -15.87 -32.68 -4.56
C VAL A 467 -16.88 -32.40 -3.44
N GLY A 468 -16.81 -31.22 -2.82
CA GLY A 468 -17.84 -30.71 -1.92
C GLY A 468 -17.68 -31.07 -0.44
N PHE A 469 -16.49 -31.48 -0.02
CA PHE A 469 -16.15 -31.69 1.39
C PHE A 469 -15.13 -30.67 1.88
N VAL A 470 -15.25 -30.26 3.14
CA VAL A 470 -14.23 -29.50 3.88
C VAL A 470 -13.80 -30.31 5.08
N ALA A 471 -12.50 -30.50 5.25
CA ALA A 471 -11.94 -31.15 6.42
C ALA A 471 -11.12 -30.15 7.25
N VAL A 472 -11.22 -30.28 8.58
CA VAL A 472 -10.67 -29.34 9.54
C VAL A 472 -9.93 -30.11 10.62
N GLY A 473 -8.74 -29.62 10.98
CA GLY A 473 -7.95 -30.12 12.11
C GLY A 473 -7.63 -29.00 13.10
N SER A 474 -7.84 -29.26 14.38
CA SER A 474 -7.52 -28.34 15.48
C SER A 474 -6.29 -28.80 16.25
N GLU A 475 -5.47 -27.86 16.70
CA GLU A 475 -4.31 -28.08 17.58
C GLU A 475 -4.71 -28.68 18.94
N GLY A 476 -5.99 -28.62 19.32
CA GLY A 476 -6.52 -29.34 20.49
C GLY A 476 -6.69 -30.85 20.28
N GLY A 477 -6.31 -31.39 19.12
CA GLY A 477 -6.33 -32.84 18.87
C GLY A 477 -7.67 -33.37 18.36
N PHE A 478 -8.36 -32.57 17.54
CA PHE A 478 -9.65 -32.93 16.95
C PHE A 478 -9.64 -32.77 15.44
N PHE A 479 -10.46 -33.58 14.77
CA PHE A 479 -10.59 -33.62 13.33
C PHE A 479 -12.07 -33.71 12.93
N SER A 480 -12.46 -33.05 11.84
CA SER A 480 -13.85 -33.05 11.36
C SER A 480 -13.94 -33.00 9.84
N ILE A 481 -15.02 -33.55 9.28
CA ILE A 481 -15.35 -33.47 7.86
C ILE A 481 -16.79 -32.95 7.72
N THR A 482 -16.96 -31.93 6.89
CA THR A 482 -18.23 -31.30 6.56
C THR A 482 -18.58 -31.54 5.09
N ASP A 483 -19.83 -31.91 4.80
CA ASP A 483 -20.38 -31.98 3.43
C ASP A 483 -21.08 -30.66 3.09
N LEU A 484 -20.66 -29.98 2.03
CA LEU A 484 -21.14 -28.64 1.66
C LEU A 484 -22.44 -28.62 0.83
N ARG A 485 -23.00 -29.77 0.45
CA ARG A 485 -24.23 -29.84 -0.40
C ARG A 485 -25.51 -29.62 0.38
N GLY A 486 -25.56 -30.18 1.59
CA GLY A 486 -26.55 -29.90 2.63
C GLY A 486 -25.78 -29.69 3.93
N PRO A 487 -25.12 -28.52 4.09
CA PRO A 487 -24.06 -28.28 5.06
C PRO A 487 -24.21 -29.02 6.38
N SER A 488 -23.44 -30.08 6.58
CA SER A 488 -23.52 -30.91 7.77
C SER A 488 -22.18 -31.54 8.11
N ILE A 489 -21.92 -31.69 9.41
CA ILE A 489 -20.73 -32.38 9.92
C ILE A 489 -21.02 -33.88 9.81
N ILE A 490 -20.32 -34.55 8.89
CA ILE A 490 -20.49 -35.99 8.63
C ILE A 490 -19.46 -36.86 9.39
N TYR A 491 -18.47 -36.21 10.00
CA TYR A 491 -17.49 -36.85 10.89
C TYR A 491 -16.90 -35.85 11.86
N HIS A 492 -16.75 -36.24 13.13
CA HIS A 492 -16.06 -35.49 14.16
C HIS A 492 -15.45 -36.49 15.16
N ALA A 493 -14.15 -36.41 15.41
CA ALA A 493 -13.47 -37.30 16.33
C ALA A 493 -12.19 -36.69 16.90
N SER A 494 -11.76 -37.16 18.06
CA SER A 494 -10.41 -36.88 18.58
C SER A 494 -9.36 -37.70 17.84
N THR A 495 -8.18 -37.12 17.60
CA THR A 495 -7.00 -37.83 17.09
C THR A 495 -6.64 -39.05 17.92
N ALA A 496 -6.89 -39.02 19.23
CA ALA A 496 -6.64 -40.14 20.11
C ALA A 496 -7.48 -41.39 19.78
N GLU A 497 -8.62 -41.25 19.10
CA GLU A 497 -9.52 -42.37 18.79
C GLU A 497 -9.01 -43.21 17.62
N PHE A 498 -8.53 -42.56 16.56
CA PHE A 498 -8.06 -43.24 15.35
C PHE A 498 -6.56 -43.53 15.34
N THR A 499 -5.87 -43.26 16.45
CA THR A 499 -4.43 -43.50 16.60
C THR A 499 -4.06 -44.57 17.64
N LYS A 500 -5.04 -45.14 18.36
CA LYS A 500 -4.83 -46.13 19.44
C LYS A 500 -4.70 -47.59 18.98
N GLN A 501 -4.92 -47.90 17.70
CA GLN A 501 -5.08 -49.29 17.26
C GLN A 501 -3.79 -50.13 17.17
N GLU A 502 -2.63 -49.61 17.60
CA GLU A 502 -1.33 -50.30 17.53
C GLU A 502 -1.00 -51.23 18.71
N LYS A 503 -1.99 -51.73 19.48
CA LYS A 503 -1.71 -52.68 20.59
C LYS A 503 -1.97 -54.13 20.22
N ARG A 504 -1.00 -54.74 19.53
CA ARG A 504 -0.50 -56.09 19.87
C ARG A 504 1.01 -56.01 20.04
N SER A 505 1.51 -56.55 21.15
CA SER A 505 2.92 -56.69 21.58
C SER A 505 3.67 -55.44 22.10
N SER A 506 3.63 -55.25 23.42
CA SER A 506 4.82 -55.27 24.30
C SER A 506 4.46 -54.72 25.68
N LEU A 507 4.37 -55.62 26.66
CA LEU A 507 4.53 -55.27 28.07
C LEU A 507 6.03 -54.94 28.25
N PHE A 508 6.35 -53.93 29.06
CA PHE A 508 7.69 -53.37 29.35
C PHE A 508 8.15 -52.17 28.51
N LYS A 509 7.71 -50.94 28.87
CA LYS A 509 8.65 -49.83 29.09
C LYS A 509 8.06 -48.65 29.89
N GLY A 510 8.96 -48.05 30.68
CA GLY A 510 8.74 -47.09 31.77
C GLY A 510 7.98 -45.80 31.46
N HIS A 511 7.35 -45.29 32.51
CA HIS A 511 6.81 -43.94 32.63
C HIS A 511 7.93 -42.89 32.52
N SER A 512 7.90 -42.08 31.46
CA SER A 512 8.19 -40.63 31.48
C SER A 512 8.30 -40.10 30.05
N SER A 513 7.22 -39.50 29.55
CA SER A 513 7.31 -38.46 28.54
C SER A 513 6.09 -37.56 28.71
N SER A 514 6.33 -36.26 28.90
CA SER A 514 5.32 -35.21 28.82
C SER A 514 4.37 -35.51 27.67
N SER A 515 3.07 -35.62 27.93
CA SER A 515 2.06 -35.91 26.93
C SER A 515 1.98 -34.73 25.94
N THR A 516 2.78 -34.78 24.89
CA THR A 516 2.64 -33.89 23.74
C THR A 516 1.29 -34.19 23.08
N SER A 517 0.43 -33.19 22.93
CA SER A 517 -0.87 -33.36 22.27
C SER A 517 -0.66 -33.80 20.82
N ASP A 518 -1.41 -34.81 20.38
CA ASP A 518 -1.41 -35.32 19.00
C ASP A 518 -2.50 -34.58 18.23
N PHE A 519 -2.16 -33.86 17.17
CA PHE A 519 -3.09 -33.03 16.40
C PHE A 519 -2.81 -33.07 14.89
N PRO A 520 -3.83 -32.87 14.04
CA PRO A 520 -3.65 -32.90 12.59
C PRO A 520 -2.79 -31.74 12.10
N THR A 521 -1.87 -32.01 11.18
CA THR A 521 -0.97 -31.03 10.54
C THR A 521 -1.17 -30.94 9.03
N VAL A 522 -1.66 -32.01 8.40
CA VAL A 522 -1.87 -32.08 6.94
C VAL A 522 -3.14 -32.87 6.68
N ILE A 523 -3.97 -32.41 5.75
CA ILE A 523 -5.16 -33.13 5.29
C ILE A 523 -5.17 -33.10 3.77
N GLU A 524 -5.40 -34.25 3.12
CA GLU A 524 -5.47 -34.33 1.66
C GLU A 524 -6.58 -35.31 1.21
N PHE A 525 -7.28 -34.96 0.13
CA PHE A 525 -8.33 -35.79 -0.46
C PHE A 525 -7.87 -36.43 -1.78
N GLY A 526 -8.10 -37.74 -1.92
CA GLY A 526 -7.79 -38.49 -3.12
C GLY A 526 -8.89 -39.46 -3.55
N VAL A 527 -8.79 -39.97 -4.77
CA VAL A 527 -9.60 -41.09 -5.27
C VAL A 527 -8.66 -42.21 -5.70
N MET A 528 -8.65 -43.30 -4.95
CA MET A 528 -7.80 -44.45 -5.23
C MET A 528 -8.31 -45.75 -4.63
N THR A 529 -7.81 -46.87 -5.15
CA THR A 529 -7.99 -48.21 -4.58
C THR A 529 -7.03 -48.41 -3.40
N LEU A 530 -7.57 -48.55 -2.19
CA LEU A 530 -6.79 -48.78 -0.98
C LEU A 530 -6.34 -50.26 -0.88
N ASP A 531 -5.43 -50.55 0.04
CA ASP A 531 -4.94 -51.90 0.25
C ASP A 531 -6.05 -52.83 0.75
N GLY A 532 -6.08 -54.05 0.22
CA GLY A 532 -7.16 -55.02 0.48
C GLY A 532 -8.48 -54.75 -0.25
N ASP A 533 -8.65 -53.60 -0.93
CA ASP A 533 -9.85 -53.33 -1.73
C ASP A 533 -9.69 -53.73 -3.20
N ASN A 534 -10.83 -54.03 -3.83
CA ASN A 534 -10.98 -54.25 -5.27
C ASN A 534 -11.76 -53.13 -5.97
N TYR A 535 -11.91 -51.96 -5.33
CA TYR A 535 -12.56 -50.78 -5.90
C TYR A 535 -11.89 -49.50 -5.38
N SER A 536 -12.00 -48.42 -6.16
CA SER A 536 -11.55 -47.09 -5.71
C SER A 536 -12.62 -46.42 -4.85
N SER A 537 -12.18 -45.62 -3.88
CA SER A 537 -13.05 -44.82 -3.02
C SER A 537 -12.55 -43.38 -2.95
N ILE A 538 -13.43 -42.46 -2.55
CA ILE A 538 -12.98 -41.17 -2.05
C ILE A 538 -12.29 -41.43 -0.71
N ALA A 539 -11.03 -41.01 -0.61
CA ALA A 539 -10.22 -41.14 0.59
C ALA A 539 -9.83 -39.77 1.13
N CYS A 540 -9.83 -39.64 2.45
CA CYS A 540 -9.26 -38.51 3.17
C CYS A 540 -8.08 -39.01 4.01
N PHE A 541 -6.92 -38.41 3.82
CA PHE A 541 -5.68 -38.75 4.51
C PHE A 541 -5.34 -37.63 5.49
N VAL A 542 -5.05 -37.99 6.73
CA VAL A 542 -4.78 -37.04 7.82
C VAL A 542 -3.43 -37.35 8.45
N GLY A 543 -2.49 -36.43 8.31
CA GLY A 543 -1.17 -36.48 8.94
C GLY A 543 -1.17 -35.72 10.27
N THR A 544 -0.43 -36.19 11.27
CA THR A 544 -0.34 -35.53 12.59
C THR A 544 1.06 -35.04 12.94
N ASN A 545 1.15 -34.17 13.96
CA ASN A 545 2.40 -33.68 14.53
C ASN A 545 3.25 -34.78 15.17
N GLN A 546 2.64 -35.91 15.55
CA GLN A 546 3.33 -37.09 16.09
C GLN A 546 3.63 -38.15 15.03
N GLY A 547 3.54 -37.79 13.74
CA GLY A 547 3.90 -38.70 12.66
C GLY A 547 2.89 -39.79 12.38
N LYS A 548 1.60 -39.59 12.67
CA LYS A 548 0.58 -40.59 12.31
C LYS A 548 -0.14 -40.18 11.03
N VAL A 549 -0.37 -41.14 10.15
CA VAL A 549 -1.14 -40.95 8.91
C VAL A 549 -2.39 -41.83 8.98
N ALA A 550 -3.53 -41.21 9.28
CA ALA A 550 -4.84 -41.86 9.32
C ALA A 550 -5.52 -41.80 7.95
N THR A 551 -6.20 -42.89 7.57
CA THR A 551 -6.94 -43.01 6.30
C THR A 551 -8.43 -43.22 6.57
N PHE A 552 -9.25 -42.40 5.92
CA PHE A 552 -10.71 -42.47 5.97
C PHE A 552 -11.28 -42.68 4.56
N LYS A 553 -12.36 -43.45 4.44
CA LYS A 553 -13.17 -43.56 3.22
C LYS A 553 -14.44 -42.75 3.37
N LEU A 554 -14.80 -42.02 2.33
CA LEU A 554 -16.10 -41.36 2.20
C LEU A 554 -16.95 -42.22 1.26
N LEU A 555 -17.99 -42.84 1.81
CA LEU A 555 -18.85 -43.78 1.10
C LEU A 555 -20.24 -43.18 0.90
N PRO A 556 -20.81 -43.22 -0.32
CA PRO A 556 -22.18 -42.79 -0.53
C PRO A 556 -23.17 -43.71 0.20
N GLY A 557 -24.16 -43.13 0.85
CA GLY A 557 -25.28 -43.79 1.54
C GLY A 557 -26.62 -43.20 1.12
N ALA A 558 -27.72 -43.66 1.74
CA ALA A 558 -29.08 -43.23 1.41
C ALA A 558 -29.30 -41.73 1.68
N ASP A 559 -28.77 -41.22 2.80
CA ASP A 559 -28.98 -39.84 3.28
C ASP A 559 -27.74 -38.94 3.11
N GLY A 560 -26.84 -39.26 2.18
CA GLY A 560 -25.61 -38.48 1.93
C GLY A 560 -24.36 -39.34 1.96
N TYR A 561 -23.26 -38.82 2.54
CA TYR A 561 -22.00 -39.55 2.66
C TYR A 561 -21.73 -39.96 4.12
N SER A 562 -21.16 -41.15 4.28
CA SER A 562 -20.67 -41.65 5.57
C SER A 562 -19.15 -41.75 5.54
N VAL A 563 -18.53 -41.48 6.69
CA VAL A 563 -17.07 -41.54 6.84
C VAL A 563 -16.69 -42.80 7.62
N LYS A 564 -15.85 -43.64 7.02
CA LYS A 564 -15.35 -44.87 7.62
C LYS A 564 -13.84 -44.79 7.81
N PHE A 565 -13.39 -44.90 9.06
CA PHE A 565 -11.97 -45.07 9.35
C PHE A 565 -11.47 -46.43 8.82
N VAL A 566 -10.36 -46.41 8.07
CA VAL A 566 -9.76 -47.61 7.46
C VAL A 566 -8.59 -48.13 8.29
N GLY A 567 -7.71 -47.23 8.75
CA GLY A 567 -6.51 -47.57 9.50
C GLY A 567 -5.55 -46.39 9.58
N ALA A 568 -4.48 -46.55 10.37
CA ALA A 568 -3.44 -45.53 10.54
C ALA A 568 -2.05 -46.17 10.42
N VAL A 569 -1.10 -45.40 9.90
CA VAL A 569 0.32 -45.76 9.79
C VAL A 569 1.14 -44.80 10.64
N SER A 570 2.05 -45.34 11.46
CA SER A 570 2.95 -44.57 12.32
C SER A 570 4.31 -44.30 11.64
N PHE A 571 4.80 -43.09 11.82
CA PHE A 571 6.12 -42.56 11.46
C PHE A 571 6.79 -42.00 12.71
N ASN A 572 8.05 -41.58 12.59
CA ASN A 572 8.83 -41.11 13.73
C ASN A 572 8.61 -39.62 14.06
N ASP A 573 8.22 -38.81 13.07
CA ASP A 573 8.22 -37.35 13.16
C ASP A 573 7.01 -36.71 12.46
N LYS A 574 6.79 -35.41 12.71
CA LYS A 574 5.67 -34.63 12.17
C LYS A 574 5.49 -34.85 10.66
N VAL A 575 4.24 -35.10 10.25
CA VAL A 575 3.87 -35.17 8.84
C VAL A 575 3.84 -33.75 8.25
N ILE A 576 4.57 -33.57 7.15
CA ILE A 576 4.75 -32.30 6.43
C ILE A 576 3.92 -32.25 5.16
N SER A 577 3.77 -33.39 4.46
CA SER A 577 3.02 -33.44 3.21
C SER A 577 2.43 -34.82 2.94
N LEU A 578 1.27 -34.84 2.31
CA LEU A 578 0.57 -36.03 1.85
C LEU A 578 0.16 -35.81 0.39
N CYS A 579 0.64 -36.64 -0.52
CA CYS A 579 0.32 -36.53 -1.94
C CYS A 579 -0.19 -37.88 -2.48
N PRO A 580 -1.51 -38.05 -2.68
CA PRO A 580 -2.05 -39.21 -3.36
C PRO A 580 -1.66 -39.16 -4.85
N ILE A 581 -1.05 -40.23 -5.35
CA ILE A 581 -0.66 -40.35 -6.77
C ILE A 581 -1.09 -41.70 -7.34
N ASN A 582 -1.23 -41.77 -8.66
CA ASN A 582 -1.40 -43.01 -9.40
C ASN A 582 -0.02 -43.67 -9.60
N ALA A 583 0.11 -44.92 -9.18
CA ALA A 583 1.34 -45.69 -9.21
C ALA A 583 1.84 -45.97 -10.64
N ASP A 584 0.94 -46.02 -11.63
CA ASP A 584 1.28 -46.40 -13.00
C ASP A 584 1.99 -45.29 -13.76
N ASN A 585 1.68 -44.03 -13.45
CA ASN A 585 2.13 -42.87 -14.22
C ASN A 585 2.61 -41.68 -13.37
N GLY A 586 2.50 -41.75 -12.03
CA GLY A 586 2.92 -40.70 -11.10
C GLY A 586 1.99 -39.49 -11.02
N TYR A 587 0.90 -39.45 -11.79
CA TYR A 587 -0.05 -38.33 -11.77
C TYR A 587 -0.77 -38.23 -10.42
N PRO A 588 -1.16 -37.03 -9.98
CA PRO A 588 -1.98 -36.86 -8.79
C PRO A 588 -3.28 -37.67 -8.87
N ALA A 589 -3.58 -38.41 -7.81
CA ALA A 589 -4.84 -39.13 -7.62
C ALA A 589 -5.83 -38.28 -6.81
N SER A 590 -5.90 -36.97 -7.10
CA SER A 590 -6.74 -36.00 -6.40
C SER A 590 -8.23 -36.31 -6.55
N ALA A 591 -9.01 -36.00 -5.52
CA ALA A 591 -10.46 -36.19 -5.56
C ALA A 591 -11.14 -35.12 -6.43
N THR A 592 -11.35 -35.42 -7.72
CA THR A 592 -12.01 -34.53 -8.69
C THR A 592 -13.38 -35.04 -9.10
N GLY A 593 -14.23 -34.16 -9.65
CA GLY A 593 -15.54 -34.55 -10.20
C GLY A 593 -15.46 -35.72 -11.18
N PRO A 594 -14.59 -35.69 -12.21
CA PRO A 594 -14.39 -36.81 -13.13
C PRO A 594 -13.91 -38.10 -12.44
N ALA A 595 -13.00 -38.01 -11.46
CA ALA A 595 -12.53 -39.18 -10.73
C ALA A 595 -13.65 -39.83 -9.90
N VAL A 596 -14.47 -39.02 -9.23
CA VAL A 596 -15.63 -39.50 -8.46
C VAL A 596 -16.73 -40.05 -9.36
N ALA A 597 -16.98 -39.45 -10.53
CA ALA A 597 -17.92 -39.98 -11.51
C ALA A 597 -17.49 -41.38 -12.01
N GLY A 598 -16.19 -41.56 -12.25
CA GLY A 598 -15.61 -42.85 -12.65
C GLY A 598 -15.80 -43.98 -11.63
N LEU A 599 -16.06 -43.68 -10.35
CA LEU A 599 -16.37 -44.69 -9.34
C LEU A 599 -17.66 -45.46 -9.66
N ARG A 600 -18.64 -44.79 -10.29
CA ARG A 600 -19.90 -45.44 -10.72
C ARG A 600 -19.69 -46.42 -11.87
N GLU A 601 -18.66 -46.20 -12.68
CA GLU A 601 -18.25 -47.06 -13.79
C GLU A 601 -17.34 -48.21 -13.33
N GLY A 602 -17.00 -48.27 -12.04
CA GLY A 602 -16.04 -49.25 -11.51
C GLY A 602 -14.59 -48.98 -11.94
N ARG A 603 -14.27 -47.76 -12.40
CA ARG A 603 -12.89 -47.39 -12.77
C ARG A 603 -11.99 -47.45 -11.54
N GLN A 604 -10.89 -48.19 -11.65
CA GLN A 604 -9.90 -48.29 -10.60
C GLN A 604 -8.73 -47.33 -10.86
N VAL A 605 -8.30 -46.63 -9.82
CA VAL A 605 -7.06 -45.86 -9.78
C VAL A 605 -6.12 -46.58 -8.83
N HIS A 606 -5.03 -47.14 -9.37
CA HIS A 606 -4.00 -47.82 -8.59
C HIS A 606 -3.16 -46.80 -7.81
N GLY A 607 -3.69 -46.31 -6.69
CA GLY A 607 -3.07 -45.22 -5.95
C GLY A 607 -2.03 -45.68 -4.92
N ILE A 608 -1.02 -44.83 -4.75
CA ILE A 608 -0.08 -44.85 -3.63
C ILE A 608 -0.08 -43.47 -2.97
N LEU A 609 0.18 -43.44 -1.67
CA LEU A 609 0.34 -42.21 -0.91
C LEU A 609 1.82 -41.92 -0.73
N VAL A 610 2.25 -40.74 -1.20
CA VAL A 610 3.55 -40.16 -0.85
C VAL A 610 3.36 -39.41 0.46
N ALA A 611 3.91 -39.92 1.56
CA ALA A 611 3.97 -39.21 2.83
C ALA A 611 5.38 -38.66 3.03
N VAL A 612 5.49 -37.38 3.31
CA VAL A 612 6.74 -36.72 3.70
C VAL A 612 6.61 -36.27 5.14
N THR A 613 7.54 -36.69 5.97
CA THR A 613 7.71 -36.24 7.35
C THR A 613 8.91 -35.32 7.46
N GLN A 614 9.25 -34.83 8.65
CA GLN A 614 10.47 -34.04 8.82
C GLN A 614 11.75 -34.81 8.49
N THR A 615 11.75 -36.14 8.59
CA THR A 615 12.98 -36.96 8.54
C THR A 615 12.99 -38.03 7.44
N GLU A 616 11.86 -38.29 6.79
CA GLU A 616 11.78 -39.25 5.69
C GLU A 616 10.65 -39.00 4.68
N ILE A 617 10.81 -39.56 3.49
CA ILE A 617 9.78 -39.79 2.47
C ILE A 617 9.40 -41.28 2.51
N ARG A 618 8.11 -41.58 2.43
CA ARG A 618 7.60 -42.96 2.26
C ARG A 618 6.48 -43.01 1.22
N LEU A 619 6.57 -44.00 0.33
CA LEU A 619 5.56 -44.33 -0.68
C LEU A 619 4.95 -45.66 -0.29
N PHE A 620 3.65 -45.69 -0.03
CA PHE A 620 2.96 -46.91 0.40
C PHE A 620 1.51 -46.91 -0.09
N LYS A 621 0.87 -48.08 -0.08
CA LYS A 621 -0.55 -48.23 -0.40
C LYS A 621 -1.36 -48.21 0.91
N PRO A 622 -2.10 -47.14 1.23
CA PRO A 622 -2.80 -47.05 2.50
C PRO A 622 -3.90 -48.11 2.61
N ALA A 623 -4.21 -48.67 3.78
CA ALA A 623 -3.65 -48.34 5.09
C ALA A 623 -2.41 -49.19 5.47
N ALA A 624 -1.82 -49.96 4.54
CA ALA A 624 -0.64 -50.77 4.82
C ALA A 624 0.65 -49.93 4.77
N ALA A 625 1.52 -50.09 5.77
CA ALA A 625 2.76 -49.30 5.88
C ALA A 625 3.90 -49.73 4.94
N LYS A 626 3.76 -50.86 4.25
CA LYS A 626 4.84 -51.45 3.45
C LYS A 626 5.01 -50.68 2.12
N GLY A 627 6.23 -50.25 1.84
CA GLY A 627 6.56 -49.59 0.60
C GLY A 627 7.99 -49.05 0.57
N ALA A 628 8.30 -48.18 -0.39
CA ALA A 628 9.62 -47.58 -0.53
C ALA A 628 9.78 -46.40 0.42
N SER A 629 10.95 -46.25 1.05
CA SER A 629 11.25 -45.11 1.91
C SER A 629 12.65 -44.56 1.69
N LYS A 630 12.85 -43.31 2.08
CA LYS A 630 14.13 -42.62 2.07
C LYS A 630 14.20 -41.63 3.23
N SER A 631 15.22 -41.77 4.06
CA SER A 631 15.52 -40.80 5.12
C SER A 631 16.28 -39.58 4.58
N PHE A 632 16.14 -38.45 5.26
CA PHE A 632 16.81 -37.19 4.99
C PHE A 632 18.13 -37.00 5.76
N ASP A 633 18.65 -38.08 6.36
CA ASP A 633 19.82 -38.06 7.23
C ASP A 633 19.61 -37.07 8.39
N ASP A 634 20.48 -36.05 8.56
CA ASP A 634 20.46 -35.07 9.66
C ASP A 634 19.70 -33.77 9.33
N GLN A 635 18.94 -33.71 8.24
CA GLN A 635 18.21 -32.49 7.83
C GLN A 635 16.71 -32.61 8.01
N LEU A 636 16.11 -31.58 8.61
CA LEU A 636 14.67 -31.50 8.80
C LEU A 636 14.01 -30.84 7.58
N CYS A 637 13.03 -31.55 7.01
CA CYS A 637 12.17 -31.05 5.94
C CYS A 637 11.12 -30.10 6.52
N ASP A 638 11.05 -28.89 5.96
CA ASP A 638 10.10 -27.84 6.37
C ASP A 638 8.88 -27.79 5.46
N ALA A 639 9.04 -28.05 4.16
CA ALA A 639 7.97 -28.09 3.19
C ALA A 639 8.26 -29.11 2.09
N ALA A 640 7.24 -29.83 1.61
CA ALA A 640 7.40 -30.77 0.51
C ALA A 640 6.10 -30.95 -0.28
N THR A 641 6.23 -31.31 -1.56
CA THR A 641 5.08 -31.70 -2.38
C THR A 641 5.53 -32.55 -3.57
N VAL A 642 4.58 -33.22 -4.22
CA VAL A 642 4.78 -33.80 -5.56
C VAL A 642 4.52 -32.71 -6.60
N THR A 643 5.54 -32.43 -7.40
CA THR A 643 5.53 -31.37 -8.42
C THR A 643 5.59 -31.98 -9.82
N GLU A 644 4.96 -31.31 -10.79
CA GLU A 644 5.11 -31.63 -12.20
C GLU A 644 6.44 -31.08 -12.73
N ILE A 645 7.21 -31.94 -13.40
CA ILE A 645 8.34 -31.55 -14.23
C ILE A 645 7.81 -31.40 -15.66
N PRO A 646 7.78 -30.19 -16.23
CA PRO A 646 7.25 -29.98 -17.58
C PRO A 646 7.90 -30.93 -18.59
N GLN A 647 7.08 -31.72 -19.30
CA GLN A 647 7.48 -32.73 -20.30
C GLN A 647 8.15 -34.01 -19.78
N TYR A 648 8.46 -34.11 -18.48
CA TYR A 648 9.19 -35.26 -17.92
C TYR A 648 8.42 -36.07 -16.87
N GLY A 649 7.26 -35.59 -16.40
CA GLY A 649 6.42 -36.30 -15.44
C GLY A 649 6.41 -35.64 -14.06
N PHE A 650 6.60 -36.41 -12.99
CA PHE A 650 6.46 -35.92 -11.61
C PHE A 650 7.68 -36.27 -10.74
N ALA A 651 7.99 -35.39 -9.79
CA ALA A 651 9.02 -35.59 -8.78
C ALA A 651 8.62 -34.95 -7.45
N ILE A 652 9.18 -35.49 -6.37
CA ILE A 652 9.02 -34.91 -5.03
C ILE A 652 10.03 -33.78 -4.90
N VAL A 653 9.59 -32.61 -4.45
CA VAL A 653 10.45 -31.50 -4.07
C VAL A 653 10.30 -31.27 -2.58
N ALA A 654 11.42 -31.11 -1.89
CA ALA A 654 11.48 -30.83 -0.46
C ALA A 654 12.41 -29.64 -0.17
N LEU A 655 11.98 -28.73 0.70
CA LEU A 655 12.76 -27.64 1.29
C LEU A 655 13.14 -28.02 2.71
N PHE A 656 14.41 -27.82 3.06
CA PHE A 656 14.99 -28.15 4.35
C PHE A 656 15.34 -26.90 5.15
N GLY A 657 15.43 -27.02 6.48
CA GLY A 657 15.75 -25.91 7.39
C GLY A 657 17.13 -25.27 7.17
N ASP A 658 18.05 -25.95 6.45
CA ASP A 658 19.31 -25.36 6.01
C ASP A 658 19.17 -24.50 4.73
N ARG A 659 17.93 -24.25 4.30
CA ARG A 659 17.54 -23.57 3.06
C ARG A 659 18.00 -24.30 1.80
N THR A 660 18.24 -25.60 1.86
CA THR A 660 18.42 -26.40 0.65
C THR A 660 17.09 -26.90 0.14
N THR A 661 16.90 -26.87 -1.17
CA THR A 661 15.82 -27.55 -1.87
C THR A 661 16.40 -28.76 -2.59
N ARG A 662 15.78 -29.91 -2.40
CA ARG A 662 16.16 -31.17 -3.03
C ARG A 662 14.98 -31.78 -3.77
N SER A 663 15.26 -32.50 -4.85
CA SER A 663 14.24 -33.19 -5.63
C SER A 663 14.53 -34.68 -5.79
N TYR A 664 13.48 -35.50 -5.78
CA TYR A 664 13.56 -36.97 -5.77
C TYR A 664 12.65 -37.60 -6.82
N THR A 665 13.11 -38.66 -7.49
CA THR A 665 12.30 -39.42 -8.43
C THR A 665 11.19 -40.20 -7.74
N ILE A 666 10.12 -40.45 -8.49
CA ILE A 666 9.03 -41.36 -8.10
C ILE A 666 9.03 -42.55 -9.08
N PRO A 667 8.83 -43.80 -8.62
CA PRO A 667 8.77 -44.23 -7.22
C PRO A 667 10.15 -44.50 -6.59
N GLY A 668 11.24 -44.36 -7.36
CA GLY A 668 12.58 -44.82 -6.97
C GLY A 668 13.30 -44.02 -5.88
N LEU A 669 12.79 -42.84 -5.48
CA LEU A 669 13.35 -41.97 -4.45
C LEU A 669 14.82 -41.58 -4.65
N LYS A 670 15.31 -41.59 -5.89
CA LYS A 670 16.67 -41.15 -6.22
C LYS A 670 16.71 -39.63 -6.20
N GLU A 671 17.70 -39.06 -5.52
CA GLU A 671 17.92 -37.60 -5.57
C GLU A 671 18.38 -37.20 -6.98
N ILE A 672 17.73 -36.19 -7.56
CA ILE A 672 18.02 -35.70 -8.92
C ILE A 672 18.49 -34.24 -8.94
N GLY A 673 18.29 -33.49 -7.86
CA GLY A 673 18.76 -32.11 -7.75
C GLY A 673 18.87 -31.66 -6.31
N ARG A 674 19.83 -30.75 -6.06
CA ARG A 674 20.03 -30.07 -4.78
C ARG A 674 20.52 -28.65 -5.04
N LYS A 675 19.89 -27.66 -4.40
CA LYS A 675 20.30 -26.25 -4.50
C LYS A 675 20.03 -25.51 -3.19
N THR A 676 20.95 -24.63 -2.78
CA THR A 676 20.73 -23.72 -1.65
C THR A 676 19.98 -22.46 -2.11
N LEU A 677 19.02 -22.00 -1.31
CA LEU A 677 18.20 -20.81 -1.53
C LEU A 677 18.58 -19.71 -0.52
N PRO A 678 19.70 -19.00 -0.71
CA PRO A 678 20.19 -18.01 0.25
C PRO A 678 19.27 -16.79 0.42
N ALA A 679 18.38 -16.55 -0.54
CA ALA A 679 17.39 -15.47 -0.49
C ALA A 679 16.31 -15.68 0.58
N LEU A 680 16.08 -16.92 1.02
CA LEU A 680 15.08 -17.22 2.04
C LEU A 680 15.61 -16.85 3.44
N ASP A 681 14.73 -16.29 4.25
CA ASP A 681 14.90 -16.06 5.67
C ASP A 681 14.95 -17.41 6.41
N ALA A 682 16.10 -17.71 6.99
CA ALA A 682 16.35 -18.97 7.70
C ALA A 682 15.43 -19.15 8.92
N SER A 683 14.90 -18.08 9.49
CA SER A 683 13.98 -18.16 10.64
C SER A 683 12.53 -18.48 10.26
N ARG A 684 12.20 -18.45 8.96
CA ARG A 684 10.81 -18.55 8.46
C ARG A 684 10.60 -19.66 7.43
N THR A 685 11.56 -20.58 7.27
CA THR A 685 11.46 -21.69 6.30
C THR A 685 10.29 -22.63 6.57
N MET A 686 9.90 -22.82 7.83
CA MET A 686 8.70 -23.59 8.22
C MET A 686 7.38 -22.98 7.71
N ALA A 687 7.38 -21.71 7.29
CA ALA A 687 6.22 -21.05 6.70
C ALA A 687 6.24 -21.05 5.16
N ALA A 688 7.23 -21.73 4.56
CA ALA A 688 7.32 -21.87 3.11
C ALA A 688 6.28 -22.87 2.58
N SER A 689 5.92 -22.71 1.32
CA SER A 689 5.08 -23.67 0.60
C SER A 689 5.70 -24.03 -0.75
N ILE A 690 5.35 -25.22 -1.24
CA ILE A 690 5.78 -25.68 -2.56
C ILE A 690 4.52 -26.04 -3.34
N THR A 691 4.35 -25.47 -4.53
CA THR A 691 3.18 -25.70 -5.37
C THR A 691 3.34 -26.94 -6.24
N LYS A 692 2.22 -27.48 -6.74
CA LYS A 692 2.21 -28.61 -7.68
C LYS A 692 2.92 -28.29 -9.01
N THR A 693 3.03 -27.02 -9.35
CA THR A 693 3.77 -26.50 -10.53
C THR A 693 5.29 -26.44 -10.31
N GLY A 694 5.77 -26.67 -9.09
CA GLY A 694 7.20 -26.67 -8.77
C GLY A 694 7.78 -25.32 -8.40
N ASP A 695 6.98 -24.43 -7.81
CA ASP A 695 7.44 -23.14 -7.30
C ASP A 695 7.53 -23.17 -5.77
N VAL A 696 8.64 -22.68 -5.23
CA VAL A 696 8.85 -22.50 -3.78
C VAL A 696 8.49 -21.08 -3.41
N PHE A 697 7.55 -20.92 -2.48
CA PHE A 697 7.18 -19.65 -1.87
C PHE A 697 7.82 -19.59 -0.50
N GLY A 698 8.59 -18.54 -0.23
CA GLY A 698 9.22 -18.37 1.08
C GLY A 698 9.53 -16.92 1.39
N TRP A 699 9.55 -16.59 2.67
CA TRP A 699 9.86 -15.25 3.15
C TRP A 699 11.32 -14.92 2.92
N THR A 700 11.60 -13.70 2.47
CA THR A 700 12.96 -13.12 2.37
C THR A 700 13.22 -12.10 3.47
N GLY A 701 12.16 -11.62 4.13
CA GLY A 701 12.19 -10.70 5.25
C GLY A 701 10.84 -10.64 5.97
N PRO A 702 10.57 -9.59 6.77
CA PRO A 702 9.32 -9.48 7.53
C PRO A 702 8.07 -9.27 6.65
N SER A 703 8.21 -8.56 5.52
CA SER A 703 7.11 -8.13 4.65
C SER A 703 7.35 -8.41 3.17
N GLU A 704 8.18 -9.41 2.86
CA GLU A 704 8.56 -9.75 1.49
C GLU A 704 8.72 -11.26 1.34
N ILE A 705 8.26 -11.79 0.20
CA ILE A 705 8.40 -13.19 -0.19
C ILE A 705 9.11 -13.30 -1.53
N ALA A 706 9.82 -14.41 -1.73
CA ALA A 706 10.32 -14.84 -3.02
C ALA A 706 9.50 -16.02 -3.54
N ILE A 707 9.37 -16.07 -4.87
CA ILE A 707 8.79 -17.16 -5.63
C ILE A 707 9.90 -17.74 -6.49
N LEU A 708 10.26 -18.99 -6.25
CA LEU A 708 11.47 -19.60 -6.79
C LEU A 708 11.09 -20.86 -7.58
N PRO A 709 11.10 -20.81 -8.93
CA PRO A 709 10.78 -21.97 -9.76
C PRO A 709 11.90 -23.01 -9.69
N VAL A 710 11.57 -24.20 -9.19
CA VAL A 710 12.51 -25.33 -9.05
C VAL A 710 12.95 -25.84 -10.42
N TRP A 711 12.01 -25.88 -11.37
CA TRP A 711 12.23 -26.34 -12.75
C TRP A 711 12.56 -25.20 -13.72
N GLY A 712 13.07 -24.09 -13.20
CA GLY A 712 13.45 -22.91 -13.99
C GLY A 712 14.75 -23.08 -14.79
N THR A 713 15.03 -22.11 -15.66
CA THR A 713 16.24 -22.12 -16.51
C THR A 713 17.53 -21.72 -15.77
N GLY A 714 17.42 -21.28 -14.51
CA GLY A 714 18.54 -20.77 -13.73
C GLY A 714 19.05 -19.39 -14.18
N LYS A 715 18.35 -18.73 -15.11
CA LYS A 715 18.65 -17.35 -15.51
C LYS A 715 18.17 -16.36 -14.44
N PRO A 716 18.86 -15.22 -14.28
CA PRO A 716 18.36 -14.14 -13.43
C PRO A 716 17.03 -13.57 -13.99
N LEU A 717 16.25 -12.95 -13.11
CA LEU A 717 15.06 -12.18 -13.50
C LEU A 717 15.47 -11.07 -14.49
N GLU A 718 14.74 -10.95 -15.60
CA GLU A 718 14.92 -9.83 -16.54
C GLU A 718 14.42 -8.53 -15.91
N ASN A 719 14.97 -7.39 -16.34
CA ASN A 719 14.39 -6.10 -15.97
C ASN A 719 12.98 -5.99 -16.55
N SER A 720 12.04 -5.45 -15.77
CA SER A 720 10.68 -5.20 -16.25
C SER A 720 10.72 -4.32 -17.50
N LYS A 721 9.89 -4.70 -18.48
CA LYS A 721 9.66 -3.96 -19.72
C LYS A 721 8.50 -2.98 -19.59
N ASP A 722 7.86 -2.92 -18.41
CA ASP A 722 6.75 -2.01 -18.16
C ASP A 722 7.15 -0.56 -18.42
N VAL A 723 6.24 0.21 -19.00
CA VAL A 723 6.46 1.61 -19.31
C VAL A 723 5.90 2.44 -18.17
N LEU A 724 6.75 3.16 -17.43
CA LEU A 724 6.29 4.07 -16.39
C LEU A 724 5.92 5.45 -16.95
N VAL A 725 6.73 5.95 -17.89
CA VAL A 725 6.60 7.31 -18.43
C VAL A 725 5.88 7.28 -19.76
N ASN A 726 4.70 7.91 -19.83
CA ASN A 726 4.04 8.20 -21.09
C ASN A 726 4.47 9.59 -21.60
N PRO A 727 5.26 9.67 -22.69
CA PRO A 727 5.77 10.94 -23.20
C PRO A 727 4.68 11.84 -23.84
N GLU A 728 3.50 11.30 -24.13
CA GLU A 728 2.38 12.06 -24.73
C GLU A 728 1.58 12.85 -23.69
N LEU A 729 1.73 12.53 -22.40
CA LEU A 729 1.05 13.25 -21.34
C LEU A 729 1.65 14.64 -21.14
N VAL A 730 0.82 15.66 -21.32
CA VAL A 730 1.21 17.06 -21.09
C VAL A 730 0.91 17.43 -19.64
N THR A 731 1.90 17.96 -18.94
CA THR A 731 1.71 18.50 -17.59
C THR A 731 0.76 19.70 -17.66
N PRO A 732 -0.30 19.75 -16.83
CA PRO A 732 -1.20 20.90 -16.78
C PRO A 732 -0.45 22.21 -16.49
N PRO A 733 -0.85 23.34 -17.08
CA PRO A 733 -0.19 24.62 -16.83
C PRO A 733 -0.27 25.00 -15.36
N ARG A 734 0.79 25.62 -14.85
CA ARG A 734 0.85 26.09 -13.47
C ARG A 734 -0.15 27.23 -13.24
N PRO A 735 -0.86 27.25 -12.10
CA PRO A 735 -1.66 28.41 -11.71
C PRO A 735 -0.83 29.69 -11.71
N THR A 736 -1.42 30.78 -12.21
CA THR A 736 -0.78 32.10 -12.28
C THR A 736 -1.49 33.12 -11.39
N ILE A 737 -0.84 34.26 -11.12
CA ILE A 737 -1.46 35.40 -10.45
C ILE A 737 -2.72 35.87 -11.19
N SER A 738 -3.70 36.39 -10.44
CA SER A 738 -4.92 36.92 -11.04
C SER A 738 -4.69 38.30 -11.69
N ASN A 739 -5.57 38.69 -12.62
CA ASN A 739 -5.54 40.03 -13.22
C ASN A 739 -5.56 41.15 -12.17
N PHE A 740 -6.28 40.96 -11.07
CA PHE A 740 -6.32 41.93 -9.98
C PHE A 740 -4.98 42.04 -9.25
N GLN A 741 -4.30 40.91 -9.00
CA GLN A 741 -2.95 40.89 -8.41
C GLN A 741 -1.91 41.53 -9.34
N TRP A 742 -2.09 41.36 -10.66
CA TRP A 742 -1.24 42.01 -11.67
C TRP A 742 -1.44 43.53 -11.69
N ILE A 743 -2.69 44.01 -11.69
CA ILE A 743 -3.02 45.44 -11.63
C ILE A 743 -2.53 46.08 -10.32
N SER A 744 -2.53 45.33 -9.21
CA SER A 744 -1.99 45.81 -7.93
C SER A 744 -0.46 45.82 -7.85
N GLY A 745 0.24 45.64 -8.98
CA GLY A 745 1.69 45.75 -9.09
C GLY A 745 2.49 44.44 -8.95
N THR A 746 1.83 43.28 -8.85
CA THR A 746 2.54 41.98 -8.83
C THR A 746 2.98 41.63 -10.25
N GLN A 747 4.28 41.62 -10.51
CA GLN A 747 4.79 41.22 -11.82
C GLN A 747 4.95 39.71 -11.92
N TYR A 748 4.43 39.12 -12.99
CA TYR A 748 4.56 37.71 -13.30
C TYR A 748 6.00 37.35 -13.68
N VAL A 749 6.56 36.32 -13.05
CA VAL A 749 7.84 35.69 -13.43
C VAL A 749 7.53 34.41 -14.19
N SER A 750 7.92 34.33 -15.46
CA SER A 750 7.75 33.12 -16.27
C SER A 750 8.85 32.09 -15.98
N PRO A 751 8.65 30.79 -16.31
CA PRO A 751 9.68 29.77 -16.13
C PRO A 751 11.02 30.13 -16.80
N THR A 752 10.96 30.74 -17.99
CA THR A 752 12.15 31.22 -18.71
C THR A 752 12.86 32.37 -17.99
N ASP A 753 12.10 33.27 -17.34
CA ASP A 753 12.71 34.34 -16.55
C ASP A 753 13.38 33.76 -15.30
N LEU A 754 12.76 32.75 -14.66
CA LEU A 754 13.35 32.05 -13.53
C LEU A 754 14.61 31.27 -13.93
N ASP A 755 14.63 30.66 -15.12
CA ASP A 755 15.80 30.00 -15.68
C ASP A 755 16.99 30.94 -15.85
N LEU A 756 16.75 32.20 -16.24
CA LEU A 756 17.79 33.23 -16.32
C LEU A 756 18.25 33.66 -14.93
N LEU A 757 17.32 33.86 -13.98
CA LEU A 757 17.63 34.27 -12.61
C LEU A 757 18.43 33.21 -11.84
N ILE A 758 18.18 31.93 -12.09
CA ILE A 758 18.89 30.82 -11.43
C ILE A 758 20.10 30.36 -12.24
N GLY A 759 19.97 30.17 -13.55
CA GLY A 759 21.00 29.57 -14.39
C GLY A 759 22.00 30.54 -15.01
N GLY A 760 21.68 31.84 -15.02
CA GLY A 760 22.47 32.87 -15.70
C GLY A 760 22.29 32.88 -17.23
N ALA A 761 22.81 33.90 -17.88
CA ALA A 761 22.74 34.07 -19.34
C ALA A 761 23.50 32.96 -20.10
N ASP A 762 24.56 32.41 -19.49
CA ASP A 762 25.38 31.34 -20.07
C ASP A 762 24.82 29.93 -19.81
N ARG A 763 23.53 29.82 -19.43
CA ARG A 763 22.87 28.51 -19.27
C ARG A 763 22.79 27.81 -20.64
N PRO A 764 23.38 26.61 -20.81
CA PRO A 764 23.31 25.87 -22.07
C PRO A 764 21.87 25.60 -22.51
N PRO A 765 21.62 25.47 -23.82
CA PRO A 765 20.32 25.07 -24.36
C PRO A 765 19.81 23.77 -23.74
N SER A 766 18.49 23.65 -23.59
CA SER A 766 17.88 22.45 -22.99
C SER A 766 17.94 21.24 -23.92
N LYS A 767 17.82 20.04 -23.35
CA LYS A 767 17.69 18.80 -24.15
C LYS A 767 16.53 18.91 -25.16
N ARG A 768 15.43 19.58 -24.78
CA ARG A 768 14.30 19.88 -25.66
C ARG A 768 14.67 20.87 -26.78
N MET A 769 15.39 21.95 -26.46
CA MET A 769 15.86 22.91 -27.48
C MET A 769 16.82 22.24 -28.46
N ILE A 770 17.76 21.45 -27.97
CA ILE A 770 18.71 20.69 -28.80
C ILE A 770 17.95 19.72 -29.72
N ALA A 771 16.97 18.99 -29.19
CA ALA A 771 16.14 18.08 -29.98
C ALA A 771 15.31 18.81 -31.06
N ALA A 772 14.73 19.96 -30.73
CA ALA A 772 13.98 20.79 -31.67
C ALA A 772 14.88 21.32 -32.80
N THR A 773 16.04 21.88 -32.45
CA THR A 773 17.03 22.33 -33.44
C THR A 773 17.53 21.17 -34.30
N ALA A 774 17.76 19.98 -33.73
CA ALA A 774 18.14 18.80 -34.49
C ALA A 774 17.03 18.30 -35.44
N ALA A 775 15.76 18.42 -35.04
CA ALA A 775 14.61 18.09 -35.88
C ALA A 775 14.46 19.09 -37.05
N GLU A 776 14.64 20.39 -36.78
CA GLU A 776 14.67 21.43 -37.82
C GLU A 776 15.85 21.23 -38.80
N GLN A 777 17.02 20.85 -38.30
CA GLN A 777 18.16 20.53 -39.17
C GLN A 777 17.92 19.28 -40.03
N ARG A 778 17.14 18.30 -39.54
CA ARG A 778 16.71 17.15 -40.34
C ARG A 778 15.68 17.53 -41.40
N SER A 779 14.75 18.43 -41.11
CA SER A 779 13.77 18.92 -42.09
C SER A 779 14.38 19.88 -43.11
N ALA A 780 15.48 20.56 -42.77
CA ALA A 780 16.22 21.46 -43.66
C ALA A 780 17.23 20.74 -44.59
N ARG A 781 17.44 19.42 -44.46
CA ARG A 781 18.29 18.65 -45.39
C ARG A 781 17.56 18.38 -46.71
N PRO A 782 18.04 18.86 -47.88
CA PRO A 782 17.38 18.65 -49.15
C PRO A 782 17.65 17.23 -49.65
N GLY A 783 16.65 16.35 -49.54
CA GLY A 783 16.75 14.94 -49.95
C GLY A 783 15.39 14.32 -50.27
N GLY A 784 14.69 14.88 -51.26
CA GLY A 784 13.42 14.35 -51.79
C GLY A 784 12.63 15.45 -52.49
N GLY A 785 12.81 15.59 -53.80
CA GLY A 785 12.51 16.81 -54.55
C GLY A 785 11.03 17.21 -54.65
N SER A 786 10.78 18.52 -54.60
CA SER A 786 10.29 19.29 -55.76
C SER A 786 10.45 20.79 -55.46
N ALA A 787 10.82 21.55 -56.50
CA ALA A 787 11.13 22.96 -56.43
C ALA A 787 9.88 23.84 -56.28
N ARG A 788 9.99 24.96 -55.53
CA ARG A 788 9.77 26.33 -56.03
C ARG A 788 10.09 27.40 -54.98
N ALA A 789 10.53 28.54 -55.52
CA ALA A 789 11.13 29.69 -54.87
C ALA A 789 10.17 30.58 -54.08
N GLY A 790 10.72 31.34 -53.15
CA GLY A 790 10.06 32.45 -52.46
C GLY A 790 10.82 32.86 -51.21
N SER A 791 11.71 33.84 -51.33
CA SER A 791 12.44 34.45 -50.23
C SER A 791 11.51 35.15 -49.22
N SER A 792 11.48 34.65 -47.99
CA SER A 792 11.40 35.48 -46.79
C SER A 792 12.34 34.83 -45.77
N SER A 793 13.30 35.60 -45.27
CA SER A 793 14.09 35.24 -44.08
C SER A 793 13.15 35.27 -42.88
N GLN A 794 12.33 34.25 -42.76
CA GLN A 794 11.44 34.05 -41.64
C GLN A 794 12.31 33.54 -40.50
N GLU A 795 12.53 34.40 -39.50
CA GLU A 795 13.26 34.11 -38.28
C GLU A 795 12.82 32.74 -37.73
N GLY A 796 13.76 31.79 -37.65
CA GLY A 796 13.48 30.44 -37.15
C GLY A 796 13.00 30.49 -35.70
N TRP A 797 12.20 29.52 -35.27
CA TRP A 797 11.65 29.48 -33.91
C TRP A 797 12.74 29.57 -32.83
N GLY A 798 13.93 29.00 -33.09
CA GLY A 798 15.12 29.10 -32.25
C GLY A 798 15.79 30.49 -32.22
N ASP A 799 15.83 31.20 -33.35
CA ASP A 799 16.36 32.57 -33.42
C ASP A 799 15.40 33.56 -32.72
N TYR A 800 14.09 33.36 -32.91
CA TYR A 800 13.05 34.12 -32.21
C TYR A 800 13.14 33.94 -30.69
N LEU A 801 13.33 32.70 -30.21
CA LEU A 801 13.53 32.40 -28.78
C LEU A 801 14.82 33.02 -28.24
N SER A 802 15.92 32.93 -28.99
CA SER A 802 17.21 33.50 -28.59
C SER A 802 17.14 35.02 -28.49
N ARG A 803 16.48 35.69 -29.45
CA ARG A 803 16.21 37.14 -29.37
C ARG A 803 15.31 37.49 -28.18
N GLN A 804 14.25 36.73 -27.96
CA GLN A 804 13.35 36.95 -26.83
C GLN A 804 14.05 36.76 -25.47
N ILE A 805 14.98 35.81 -25.37
CA ILE A 805 15.83 35.61 -24.19
C ILE A 805 16.78 36.79 -24.01
N ALA A 806 17.43 37.27 -25.08
CA ALA A 806 18.33 38.42 -25.02
C ALA A 806 17.60 39.71 -24.59
N GLU A 807 16.45 40.02 -25.21
CA GLU A 807 15.61 41.19 -24.86
C GLU A 807 15.08 41.12 -23.42
N ARG A 808 14.77 39.91 -22.93
CA ARG A 808 14.33 39.71 -21.53
C ARG A 808 15.48 39.79 -20.54
N THR A 809 16.66 39.30 -20.91
CA THR A 809 17.88 39.45 -20.11
C THR A 809 18.22 40.92 -19.93
N GLU A 810 18.09 41.73 -20.99
CA GLU A 810 18.27 43.19 -20.93
C GLU A 810 17.22 43.85 -20.02
N LYS A 811 15.94 43.51 -20.17
CA LYS A 811 14.86 44.07 -19.30
C LYS A 811 14.97 43.67 -17.83
N LEU A 812 15.50 42.48 -17.53
CA LEU A 812 15.77 42.03 -16.16
C LEU A 812 17.03 42.68 -15.59
N GLY A 813 18.07 42.90 -16.41
CA GLY A 813 19.31 43.58 -16.03
C GLY A 813 19.16 45.10 -15.80
N VAL A 814 18.38 45.79 -16.64
CA VAL A 814 18.14 47.25 -16.53
C VAL A 814 17.40 47.62 -15.23
N MET A 815 16.69 46.68 -14.60
CA MET A 815 16.02 46.92 -13.31
C MET A 815 16.97 46.86 -12.11
N GLY A 816 18.12 46.16 -12.19
CA GLY A 816 19.12 46.11 -11.12
C GLY A 816 19.78 47.46 -10.87
N GLU A 817 20.02 48.23 -11.94
CA GLU A 817 20.59 49.59 -11.86
C GLU A 817 19.53 50.67 -11.56
N SER A 818 18.23 50.39 -11.72
CA SER A 818 17.17 51.38 -11.45
C SER A 818 16.85 51.58 -9.96
N VAL A 819 17.35 50.72 -9.07
CA VAL A 819 17.10 50.80 -7.62
C VAL A 819 17.91 51.94 -6.96
N ASP A 820 19.12 52.24 -7.46
CA ASP A 820 19.92 53.36 -6.95
C ASP A 820 19.31 54.74 -7.32
N ASN A 821 18.57 54.82 -8.42
CA ASN A 821 17.87 56.04 -8.83
C ASN A 821 16.47 56.20 -8.20
N LEU A 822 15.92 55.14 -7.60
CA LEU A 822 14.63 55.20 -6.90
C LEU A 822 14.68 55.98 -5.57
N GLN A 823 15.88 56.18 -5.02
CA GLN A 823 16.06 57.02 -3.84
C GLN A 823 15.94 58.52 -4.18
N GLN A 824 16.21 58.93 -5.42
CA GLN A 824 16.01 60.31 -5.90
C GLN A 824 14.65 60.56 -6.57
N ALA A 825 13.96 59.52 -7.07
CA ALA A 825 12.66 59.67 -7.73
C ALA A 825 11.45 59.75 -6.76
N SER A 826 11.65 59.54 -5.46
CA SER A 826 10.57 59.59 -4.46
C SER A 826 10.07 61.01 -4.13
N SER A 827 10.83 62.07 -4.46
CA SER A 827 10.43 63.46 -4.22
C SER A 827 9.52 64.02 -5.33
N GLY A 828 9.60 63.51 -6.57
CA GLY A 828 8.79 63.97 -7.70
C GLY A 828 7.38 63.37 -7.76
N TRP A 829 7.17 62.19 -7.16
CA TRP A 829 5.88 61.48 -7.23
C TRP A 829 4.79 62.08 -6.32
N ALA A 830 5.18 62.78 -5.24
CA ALA A 830 4.23 63.49 -4.37
C ALA A 830 3.63 64.75 -5.05
N ASP A 831 4.42 65.43 -5.90
CA ASP A 831 3.98 66.64 -6.60
C ASP A 831 3.04 66.36 -7.79
N ASP A 832 3.20 65.21 -8.46
CA ASP A 832 2.36 64.85 -9.60
C ASP A 832 1.01 64.22 -9.21
N VAL A 833 0.93 63.55 -8.06
CA VAL A 833 -0.36 63.10 -7.48
C VAL A 833 -1.19 64.31 -7.01
N GLY A 834 -0.55 65.34 -6.44
CA GLY A 834 -1.21 66.59 -6.07
C GLY A 834 -1.76 67.38 -7.28
N LYS A 835 -1.07 67.34 -8.43
CA LYS A 835 -1.53 67.96 -9.69
C LYS A 835 -2.68 67.17 -10.35
N TYR A 836 -2.67 65.85 -10.26
CA TYR A 836 -3.73 65.00 -10.82
C TYR A 836 -5.07 65.17 -10.06
N VAL A 837 -5.03 65.25 -8.73
CA VAL A 837 -6.22 65.49 -7.88
C VAL A 837 -6.81 66.89 -8.11
N LYS A 838 -5.98 67.93 -8.29
CA LYS A 838 -6.46 69.29 -8.64
C LYS A 838 -7.03 69.38 -10.06
N LYS A 839 -6.61 68.52 -10.98
CA LYS A 839 -7.13 68.47 -12.36
C LYS A 839 -8.49 67.75 -12.43
N GLN A 840 -8.74 66.77 -11.55
CA GLN A 840 -10.04 66.11 -11.42
C GLN A 840 -11.11 66.98 -10.75
N GLN A 841 -10.76 67.80 -9.76
CA GLN A 841 -11.70 68.73 -9.11
C GLN A 841 -12.19 69.86 -10.04
N ARG A 842 -11.49 70.15 -11.14
CA ARG A 842 -11.87 71.17 -12.11
C ARG A 842 -12.67 70.64 -13.32
N GLY A 843 -12.83 69.33 -13.44
CA GLY A 843 -13.59 68.68 -14.52
C GLY A 843 -14.99 68.20 -14.15
N GLY A 844 -15.43 68.41 -12.90
CA GLY A 844 -16.73 67.95 -12.36
C GLY A 844 -17.78 69.04 -12.17
N LEU A 845 -17.70 70.13 -12.93
CA LEU A 845 -18.75 71.16 -13.00
C LEU A 845 -19.02 71.45 -14.48
N PHE A 846 -19.84 70.59 -15.09
CA PHE A 846 -20.95 70.88 -16.01
C PHE A 846 -21.70 69.58 -16.29
#